data_AF-A0A7K0TJW4-F1
#
_entry.id   AF-A0A7K0TJW4-F1
#
_cell.length_a   1.000
_cell.length_b   1.000
_cell.length_c   1.000
_cell.angle_alpha   90.00
_cell.angle_beta   90.00
_cell.angle_gamma   90.00
#
_symmetry.space_group_name_H-M   'P 1'
#
loop_
_entity.id
_entity.type
_entity.pdbx_description
1 polymer ?
#
loop_
_entity_poly.entity_id
_entity_poly.type
_entity_poly.pdbx_seq_one_letter_code
_entity_poly.pdbx_strand_id
1 'polypeptide(L)'
;MDSKQATDLLAKQWGIDAPLSELPSERDINFKVEGVDKYVLKIYPKVDHKLLASLHFQNRVLNYLHGAGLDITPSVVETTTGDHLFTIDHNSVARLLTWHEGKPWGAQDVHDLEKIEHLGRLIATVDKRIGSIMVSPQERDALDAPFMWNMLQAEQLLTWVEKIQDSEVKAVVQKVLVDFRDRVKPVLMSLPMQVIHNDGNDYNVIEDGDHLSLIDFGDMIYAPKVVGVAVAAAYVGLKSEDPVKQISQFVRGYHSINPLTPHELEIIMNLVQVRLASSVANAALQRDNDPGNEYLSISQNDVPRTLLALDAFDTNFALFRLRNAIGLEANPNAKAIRDYILTTKAADVLRAPLSSMNKTYINWSFDNPDIARTTEEIEALMEATGADVTIGYYCENRDVYQGDAYNTTSPSARTFHLGVDLGMPAGSEVFAPLDGVIEIFNNNATHLDYGPVVVLRHKTTEGIPFWSLFGHLSIDSMPAWEIGKEIKAGQLVGRMGKETENVGWPPHTHFQLLTDLCGMGIDIYGVAPKDEISLWRGISLNPNLILGISTGTDAHAKLAKDTLRSERRVVLSQNLSLNFKKPLQINRGEGAYLFDEQNRPYLDLVNNVAHVGHGNPRVVEAASRQMSALNTNTRYLHQAIIEYGKAITSTLPDP
;
A
#
# COMPACT_ATOMS: atom_id res chain seq x y z
N MET A 1 22.85 18.62 -36.69
CA MET A 1 23.46 19.88 -36.23
C MET A 1 24.53 19.50 -35.23
N ASP A 2 25.75 20.02 -35.37
CA ASP A 2 26.84 19.75 -34.41
C ASP A 2 26.84 20.74 -33.23
N SER A 3 27.64 20.45 -32.18
CA SER A 3 27.73 21.28 -30.97
C SER A 3 28.11 22.74 -31.25
N LYS A 4 28.94 22.99 -32.27
CA LYS A 4 29.36 24.35 -32.64
C LYS A 4 28.20 25.14 -33.26
N GLN A 5 27.49 24.53 -34.20
CA GLN A 5 26.29 25.12 -34.80
C GLN A 5 25.19 25.37 -33.75
N ALA A 6 25.04 24.46 -32.79
CA ALA A 6 24.08 24.63 -31.69
C ALA A 6 24.47 25.79 -30.74
N THR A 7 25.77 25.99 -30.50
CA THR A 7 26.27 27.12 -29.69
C THR A 7 25.99 28.46 -30.38
N ASP A 8 26.27 28.54 -31.69
CA ASP A 8 25.98 29.73 -32.50
C ASP A 8 24.47 30.04 -32.53
N LEU A 9 23.62 29.00 -32.62
CA LEU A 9 22.16 29.13 -32.57
C LEU A 9 21.70 29.68 -31.21
N LEU A 10 22.24 29.14 -30.12
CA LEU A 10 21.91 29.57 -28.75
C LEU A 10 22.24 31.05 -28.54
N ALA A 11 23.47 31.46 -28.88
CA ALA A 11 23.93 32.84 -28.74
C ALA A 11 23.09 33.80 -29.58
N LYS A 12 22.74 33.40 -30.82
CA LYS A 12 22.01 34.26 -31.74
C LYS A 12 20.54 34.44 -31.36
N GLN A 13 19.85 33.37 -30.94
CA GLN A 13 18.39 33.42 -30.76
C GLN A 13 17.99 33.70 -29.31
N TRP A 14 18.73 33.17 -28.34
CA TRP A 14 18.45 33.35 -26.91
C TRP A 14 19.39 34.35 -26.22
N GLY A 15 20.43 34.84 -26.92
CA GLY A 15 21.38 35.79 -26.33
C GLY A 15 22.29 35.16 -25.27
N ILE A 16 22.41 33.83 -25.25
CA ILE A 16 23.18 33.08 -24.26
C ILE A 16 24.45 32.55 -24.92
N ASP A 17 25.60 33.05 -24.46
CA ASP A 17 26.92 32.55 -24.84
C ASP A 17 27.42 31.60 -23.74
N ALA A 18 27.22 30.30 -23.93
CA ALA A 18 27.56 29.27 -22.96
C ALA A 18 27.98 27.96 -23.64
N PRO A 19 28.90 27.19 -23.02
CA PRO A 19 29.29 25.89 -23.53
C PRO A 19 28.13 24.89 -23.53
N LEU A 20 28.15 23.99 -24.51
CA LEU A 20 27.19 22.90 -24.68
C LEU A 20 27.85 21.54 -24.49
N SER A 21 27.14 20.61 -23.85
CA SER A 21 27.47 19.18 -23.87
C SER A 21 26.28 18.36 -24.32
N GLU A 22 26.50 17.35 -25.15
CA GLU A 22 25.45 16.46 -25.61
C GLU A 22 24.82 15.69 -24.45
N LEU A 23 23.49 15.54 -24.50
CA LEU A 23 22.71 14.69 -23.61
C LEU A 23 22.19 13.48 -24.40
N PRO A 24 22.03 12.31 -23.76
CA PRO A 24 21.39 11.17 -24.40
C PRO A 24 19.98 11.51 -24.91
N SER A 25 19.64 11.03 -26.11
CA SER A 25 18.33 11.24 -26.71
C SER A 25 18.02 10.17 -27.77
N GLU A 26 16.74 9.85 -27.96
CA GLU A 26 16.28 8.84 -28.91
C GLU A 26 15.85 9.43 -30.27
N ARG A 27 15.11 10.55 -30.26
CA ARG A 27 14.46 11.13 -31.45
C ARG A 27 14.92 12.55 -31.79
N ASP A 28 15.23 13.35 -30.78
CA ASP A 28 15.69 14.74 -30.90
C ASP A 28 17.19 14.84 -30.56
N ILE A 29 17.78 16.02 -30.75
CA ILE A 29 19.17 16.31 -30.36
C ILE A 29 19.12 17.25 -29.14
N ASN A 30 19.63 16.78 -28.01
CA ASN A 30 19.57 17.51 -26.75
C ASN A 30 20.97 17.95 -26.30
N PHE A 31 21.11 19.22 -25.94
CA PHE A 31 22.33 19.75 -25.35
C PHE A 31 22.04 20.34 -23.97
N LYS A 32 22.86 20.00 -22.99
CA LYS A 32 22.95 20.75 -21.74
C LYS A 32 23.72 22.04 -22.01
N VAL A 33 23.13 23.16 -21.60
CA VAL A 33 23.75 24.48 -21.62
C VAL A 33 24.33 24.75 -20.24
N GLU A 34 25.61 25.07 -20.17
CA GLU A 34 26.33 25.27 -18.90
C GLU A 34 26.84 26.71 -18.79
N GLY A 35 25.94 27.64 -18.46
CA GLY A 35 26.23 29.07 -18.26
C GLY A 35 26.14 29.49 -16.79
N VAL A 36 25.88 30.78 -16.56
CA VAL A 36 25.50 31.30 -15.22
C VAL A 36 24.24 30.59 -14.73
N ASP A 37 23.26 30.47 -15.62
CA ASP A 37 22.11 29.60 -15.49
C ASP A 37 22.29 28.37 -16.39
N LYS A 38 21.62 27.27 -16.05
CA LYS A 38 21.64 26.04 -16.83
C LYS A 38 20.34 25.86 -17.60
N TYR A 39 20.45 25.29 -18.79
CA TYR A 39 19.31 25.04 -19.67
C TYR A 39 19.45 23.72 -20.43
N VAL A 40 18.36 23.32 -21.09
CA VAL A 40 18.36 22.25 -22.09
C VAL A 40 17.93 22.83 -23.43
N LEU A 41 18.84 22.82 -24.40
CA LEU A 41 18.54 23.15 -25.79
C LEU A 41 18.10 21.85 -26.50
N LYS A 42 16.84 21.80 -26.94
CA LYS A 42 16.29 20.66 -27.70
C LYS A 42 16.10 21.06 -29.16
N ILE A 43 16.63 20.25 -30.08
CA ILE A 43 16.58 20.47 -31.54
C ILE A 43 15.87 19.29 -32.21
N TYR A 44 14.85 19.61 -32.99
CA TYR A 44 13.99 18.64 -33.68
C TYR A 44 14.21 18.74 -35.19
N PRO A 45 14.90 17.76 -35.81
CA PRO A 45 15.01 17.68 -37.26
C PRO A 45 13.76 17.03 -37.87
N LYS A 46 13.47 17.33 -39.14
CA LYS A 46 12.39 16.69 -39.94
C LYS A 46 11.00 16.78 -39.30
N VAL A 47 10.65 17.94 -38.77
CA VAL A 47 9.37 18.22 -38.12
C VAL A 47 8.25 18.26 -39.14
N ASP A 48 7.31 17.31 -39.01
CA ASP A 48 6.05 17.33 -39.76
C ASP A 48 4.96 18.14 -39.02
N HIS A 49 3.78 18.27 -39.64
CA HIS A 49 2.68 19.03 -39.06
C HIS A 49 2.18 18.48 -37.72
N LYS A 50 2.25 17.17 -37.48
CA LYS A 50 1.78 16.54 -36.23
C LYS A 50 2.77 16.78 -35.11
N LEU A 51 4.06 16.58 -35.38
CA LEU A 51 5.12 16.87 -34.42
C LEU A 51 5.13 18.37 -34.09
N LEU A 52 4.95 19.26 -35.07
CA LEU A 52 4.85 20.70 -34.81
C LEU A 52 3.68 21.03 -33.88
N ALA A 53 2.49 20.46 -34.14
CA ALA A 53 1.32 20.64 -33.26
C ALA A 53 1.58 20.11 -31.84
N SER A 54 2.22 18.95 -31.72
CA SER A 54 2.62 18.38 -30.43
C SER A 54 3.60 19.31 -29.69
N LEU A 55 4.64 19.82 -30.34
CA LEU A 55 5.61 20.73 -29.72
C LEU A 55 4.97 22.04 -29.23
N HIS A 56 4.04 22.62 -30.00
CA HIS A 56 3.28 23.78 -29.55
C HIS A 56 2.41 23.45 -28.33
N PHE A 57 1.73 22.30 -28.34
CA PHE A 57 0.94 21.86 -27.19
C PHE A 57 1.81 21.61 -25.96
N GLN A 58 2.98 20.98 -26.11
CA GLN A 58 3.95 20.79 -25.04
C GLN A 58 4.38 22.12 -24.41
N ASN A 59 4.75 23.11 -25.22
CA ASN A 59 5.12 24.42 -24.71
C ASN A 59 3.95 25.11 -23.99
N ARG A 60 2.72 24.97 -24.49
CA ARG A 60 1.51 25.47 -23.82
C ARG A 60 1.34 24.84 -22.44
N VAL A 61 1.55 23.52 -22.32
CA VAL A 61 1.47 22.79 -21.05
C VAL A 61 2.54 23.28 -20.07
N LEU A 62 3.80 23.39 -20.50
CA LEU A 62 4.89 23.85 -19.64
C LEU A 62 4.66 25.30 -19.16
N ASN A 63 4.22 26.19 -20.04
CA ASN A 63 3.89 27.57 -19.68
C ASN A 63 2.69 27.65 -18.72
N TYR A 64 1.68 26.79 -18.91
CA TYR A 64 0.55 26.69 -18.00
C TYR A 64 0.98 26.25 -16.59
N LEU A 65 1.86 25.25 -16.50
CA LEU A 65 2.40 24.75 -15.23
C LEU A 65 3.27 25.82 -14.53
N HIS A 66 4.14 26.49 -15.30
CA HIS A 66 4.94 27.60 -14.80
C HIS A 66 4.06 28.75 -14.27
N GLY A 67 3.04 29.15 -15.03
CA GLY A 67 2.10 30.19 -14.63
C GLY A 67 1.26 29.83 -13.39
N ALA A 68 1.13 28.54 -13.09
CA ALA A 68 0.52 28.04 -11.86
C ALA A 68 1.50 27.97 -10.66
N GLY A 69 2.76 28.39 -10.84
CA GLY A 69 3.79 28.43 -9.80
C GLY A 69 4.40 27.07 -9.47
N LEU A 70 4.36 26.11 -10.40
CA LEU A 70 4.95 24.78 -10.20
C LEU A 70 6.43 24.79 -10.61
N ASP A 71 7.32 24.80 -9.61
CA ASP A 71 8.78 24.68 -9.80
C ASP A 71 9.26 23.21 -9.76
N ILE A 72 8.42 22.31 -10.28
CA ILE A 72 8.64 20.86 -10.30
C ILE A 72 8.66 20.31 -11.74
N THR A 73 8.64 21.20 -12.73
CA THR A 73 8.64 20.88 -14.17
C THR A 73 9.47 21.92 -14.92
N PRO A 74 10.05 21.60 -16.08
CA PRO A 74 10.74 22.59 -16.90
C PRO A 74 9.82 23.74 -17.31
N SER A 75 10.40 24.90 -17.62
CA SER A 75 9.69 26.05 -18.19
C SER A 75 10.31 26.42 -19.54
N VAL A 76 9.51 26.94 -20.47
CA VAL A 76 10.00 27.36 -21.78
C VAL A 76 10.70 28.70 -21.66
N VAL A 77 11.90 28.80 -22.22
CA VAL A 77 12.67 30.05 -22.28
C VAL A 77 12.46 30.69 -23.65
N GLU A 78 11.89 31.88 -23.66
CA GLU A 78 11.60 32.63 -24.88
C GLU A 78 12.91 33.05 -25.58
N THR A 79 12.89 33.12 -26.91
CA THR A 79 13.95 33.78 -27.67
C THR A 79 13.98 35.28 -27.34
N THR A 80 15.04 35.97 -27.76
CA THR A 80 15.14 37.43 -27.68
C THR A 80 14.02 38.18 -28.42
N THR A 81 13.28 37.49 -29.30
CA THR A 81 12.11 38.00 -30.03
C THR A 81 10.77 37.60 -29.39
N GLY A 82 10.77 36.80 -28.33
CA GLY A 82 9.56 36.34 -27.62
C GLY A 82 8.97 35.02 -28.15
N ASP A 83 9.69 34.29 -29.02
CA ASP A 83 9.20 33.03 -29.58
C ASP A 83 9.47 31.86 -28.61
N HIS A 84 8.49 30.96 -28.46
CA HIS A 84 8.62 29.75 -27.62
C HIS A 84 9.18 28.54 -28.38
N LEU A 85 9.16 28.59 -29.72
CA LEU A 85 9.66 27.55 -30.60
C LEU A 85 10.25 28.24 -31.83
N PHE A 86 11.55 28.11 -32.01
CA PHE A 86 12.28 28.78 -33.08
C PHE A 86 12.43 27.87 -34.30
N THR A 87 12.05 28.37 -35.48
CA THR A 87 12.26 27.65 -36.74
C THR A 87 13.68 27.88 -37.25
N ILE A 88 14.50 26.83 -37.24
CA ILE A 88 15.88 26.87 -37.76
C ILE A 88 15.86 26.95 -39.29
N ASP A 89 15.07 26.07 -39.91
CA ASP A 89 14.87 26.00 -41.36
C ASP A 89 13.49 25.39 -41.68
N HIS A 90 13.22 25.11 -42.96
CA HIS A 90 11.93 24.60 -43.44
C HIS A 90 11.38 23.34 -42.74
N ASN A 91 12.21 22.53 -42.09
CA ASN A 91 11.78 21.30 -41.42
C ASN A 91 12.45 21.07 -40.06
N SER A 92 13.13 22.06 -39.49
CA SER A 92 13.84 21.91 -38.22
C SER A 92 13.48 23.03 -37.27
N VAL A 93 13.22 22.68 -36.01
CA VAL A 93 12.87 23.64 -34.95
C VAL A 93 13.71 23.43 -33.70
N ALA A 94 13.86 24.46 -32.88
CA ALA A 94 14.55 24.42 -31.59
C ALA A 94 13.75 25.12 -30.50
N ARG A 95 13.91 24.65 -29.27
CA ARG A 95 13.42 25.33 -28.07
C ARG A 95 14.45 25.22 -26.95
N LEU A 96 14.36 26.15 -26.01
CA LEU A 96 15.17 26.17 -24.81
C LEU A 96 14.27 25.97 -23.59
N LEU A 97 14.67 25.07 -22.69
CA LEU A 97 13.96 24.77 -21.44
C LEU A 97 14.86 25.04 -20.24
N THR A 98 14.27 25.40 -19.10
CA THR A 98 15.00 25.52 -17.83
C THR A 98 15.57 24.18 -17.37
N TRP A 99 16.70 24.22 -16.68
CA TRP A 99 17.34 23.05 -16.08
C TRP A 99 16.81 22.79 -14.66
N HIS A 100 16.72 21.51 -14.29
CA HIS A 100 16.48 21.07 -12.91
C HIS A 100 17.75 20.40 -12.39
N GLU A 101 18.28 20.90 -11.27
CA GLU A 101 19.44 20.28 -10.62
C GLU A 101 19.08 18.92 -10.04
N GLY A 102 20.09 18.06 -9.88
CA GLY A 102 19.93 16.75 -9.28
C GLY A 102 20.43 15.60 -10.14
N LYS A 103 20.00 14.39 -9.79
CA LYS A 103 20.29 13.16 -10.51
C LYS A 103 18.99 12.46 -10.91
N PRO A 104 18.98 11.68 -12.00
CA PRO A 104 17.83 10.85 -12.31
C PRO A 104 17.53 9.87 -11.16
N TRP A 105 16.26 9.63 -10.87
CA TRP A 105 15.80 8.68 -9.84
C TRP A 105 16.44 7.29 -10.02
N GLY A 106 16.56 6.81 -11.26
CA GLY A 106 17.17 5.53 -11.59
C GLY A 106 18.67 5.42 -11.25
N ALA A 107 19.34 6.54 -10.93
CA ALA A 107 20.74 6.56 -10.51
C ALA A 107 20.97 6.03 -9.09
N GLN A 108 19.91 5.92 -8.27
CA GLN A 108 19.95 5.22 -6.99
C GLN A 108 19.26 3.86 -7.09
N ASP A 109 19.77 2.88 -6.34
CA ASP A 109 19.20 1.53 -6.35
C ASP A 109 18.04 1.37 -5.36
N VAL A 110 18.06 2.13 -4.27
CA VAL A 110 17.09 2.00 -3.17
C VAL A 110 16.57 3.36 -2.77
N HIS A 111 15.25 3.47 -2.69
CA HIS A 111 14.55 4.62 -2.14
C HIS A 111 13.72 4.16 -0.95
N ASP A 112 13.68 4.98 0.11
CA ASP A 112 12.78 4.72 1.23
C ASP A 112 11.31 4.94 0.82
N LEU A 113 10.40 4.40 1.64
CA LEU A 113 8.96 4.47 1.39
C LEU A 113 8.42 5.90 1.44
N GLU A 114 9.05 6.83 2.17
CA GLU A 114 8.59 8.22 2.24
C GLU A 114 8.90 8.97 0.94
N LYS A 115 10.08 8.76 0.35
CA LYS A 115 10.45 9.26 -0.97
C LYS A 115 9.57 8.69 -2.07
N ILE A 116 9.27 7.39 -2.03
CA ILE A 116 8.34 6.76 -2.99
C ILE A 116 6.93 7.38 -2.89
N GLU A 117 6.46 7.68 -1.67
CA GLU A 117 5.20 8.42 -1.47
C GLU A 117 5.27 9.84 -2.06
N HIS A 118 6.43 10.51 -1.92
CA HIS A 118 6.66 11.84 -2.48
C HIS A 118 6.62 11.83 -4.01
N LEU A 119 7.25 10.82 -4.63
CA LEU A 119 7.16 10.61 -6.08
C LEU A 119 5.70 10.43 -6.53
N GLY A 120 4.89 9.67 -5.78
CA GLY A 120 3.45 9.56 -6.03
C GLY A 120 2.75 10.91 -6.05
N ARG A 121 3.06 11.79 -5.08
CA ARG A 121 2.51 13.16 -5.02
C ARG A 121 2.97 14.02 -6.20
N LEU A 122 4.23 13.91 -6.63
CA LEU A 122 4.76 14.63 -7.79
C LEU A 122 3.95 14.29 -9.04
N ILE A 123 3.85 13.01 -9.40
CA ILE A 123 3.14 12.57 -10.61
C ILE A 123 1.66 12.98 -10.55
N ALA A 124 0.99 12.78 -9.41
CA ALA A 124 -0.40 13.20 -9.24
C ALA A 124 -0.60 14.72 -9.36
N THR A 125 0.35 15.51 -8.89
CA THR A 125 0.30 16.98 -8.97
C THR A 125 0.36 17.42 -10.43
N VAL A 126 1.29 16.87 -11.21
CA VAL A 126 1.42 17.18 -12.63
C VAL A 126 0.16 16.72 -13.38
N ASP A 127 -0.21 15.44 -13.29
CA ASP A 127 -1.38 14.87 -13.99
C ASP A 127 -2.65 15.67 -13.69
N LYS A 128 -2.91 16.00 -12.42
CA LYS A 128 -4.11 16.75 -12.02
C LYS A 128 -4.15 18.15 -12.63
N ARG A 129 -3.00 18.81 -12.78
CA ARG A 129 -2.91 20.16 -13.36
C ARG A 129 -3.10 20.09 -14.87
N ILE A 130 -2.36 19.22 -15.55
CA ILE A 130 -2.45 19.12 -17.02
C ILE A 130 -3.81 18.54 -17.47
N GLY A 131 -4.44 17.69 -16.66
CA GLY A 131 -5.77 17.15 -16.92
C GLY A 131 -6.88 18.21 -16.91
N SER A 132 -6.61 19.41 -16.39
CA SER A 132 -7.56 20.55 -16.42
C SER A 132 -7.45 21.42 -17.68
N ILE A 133 -6.45 21.17 -18.54
CA ILE A 133 -6.23 21.92 -19.78
C ILE A 133 -7.27 21.51 -20.82
N MET A 134 -7.97 22.48 -21.40
CA MET A 134 -8.86 22.24 -22.53
C MET A 134 -8.05 21.92 -23.79
N VAL A 135 -8.41 20.83 -24.46
CA VAL A 135 -7.74 20.33 -25.66
C VAL A 135 -8.59 20.67 -26.90
N SER A 136 -7.99 21.34 -27.88
CA SER A 136 -8.64 21.61 -29.16
C SER A 136 -8.65 20.36 -30.06
N PRO A 137 -9.52 20.27 -31.08
CA PRO A 137 -9.53 19.14 -32.01
C PRO A 137 -8.18 18.87 -32.71
N GLN A 138 -7.42 19.92 -33.03
CA GLN A 138 -6.11 19.80 -33.67
C GLN A 138 -5.06 19.23 -32.70
N GLU A 139 -5.04 19.70 -31.46
CA GLU A 139 -4.17 19.16 -30.41
C GLU A 139 -4.56 17.72 -30.08
N ARG A 140 -5.85 17.40 -30.18
CA ARG A 140 -6.34 16.06 -29.95
C ARG A 140 -5.83 15.06 -30.99
N ASP A 141 -5.80 15.43 -32.28
CA ASP A 141 -5.21 14.59 -33.33
C ASP A 141 -3.72 14.31 -33.10
N ALA A 142 -2.98 15.27 -32.50
CA ALA A 142 -1.58 15.06 -32.13
C ALA A 142 -1.44 14.12 -30.92
N LEU A 143 -2.27 14.26 -29.89
CA LEU A 143 -2.24 13.44 -28.67
C LEU A 143 -2.73 11.99 -28.88
N ASP A 144 -3.60 11.77 -29.85
CA ASP A 144 -4.13 10.43 -30.19
C ASP A 144 -3.28 9.72 -31.26
N ALA A 145 -2.20 10.35 -31.75
CA ALA A 145 -1.37 9.79 -32.82
C ALA A 145 -0.81 8.39 -32.45
N PRO A 146 -0.63 7.49 -33.43
CA PRO A 146 0.01 6.20 -33.21
C PRO A 146 1.40 6.38 -32.60
N PHE A 147 1.61 5.73 -31.46
CA PHE A 147 2.83 5.89 -30.69
C PHE A 147 3.13 4.60 -29.92
N MET A 148 4.33 4.04 -30.08
CA MET A 148 4.68 2.73 -29.53
C MET A 148 4.66 2.66 -27.99
N TRP A 149 4.72 3.80 -27.31
CA TRP A 149 4.59 3.90 -25.85
C TRP A 149 3.20 4.34 -25.40
N ASN A 150 2.24 4.51 -26.33
CA ASN A 150 0.85 4.75 -25.98
C ASN A 150 0.20 3.44 -25.52
N MET A 151 -0.01 3.32 -24.20
CA MET A 151 -0.58 2.12 -23.59
C MET A 151 -1.97 1.77 -24.13
N LEU A 152 -2.75 2.74 -24.62
CA LEU A 152 -4.06 2.48 -25.24
C LEU A 152 -3.97 1.71 -26.55
N GLN A 153 -2.76 1.53 -27.09
CA GLN A 153 -2.45 0.82 -28.33
C GLN A 153 -1.60 -0.43 -28.09
N ALA A 154 -1.38 -0.82 -26.83
CA ALA A 154 -0.43 -1.88 -26.46
C ALA A 154 -0.74 -3.24 -27.10
N GLU A 155 -1.98 -3.51 -27.51
CA GLU A 155 -2.31 -4.76 -28.22
C GLU A 155 -1.57 -4.91 -29.57
N GLN A 156 -1.13 -3.80 -30.18
CA GLN A 156 -0.37 -3.84 -31.43
C GLN A 156 1.00 -4.51 -31.26
N LEU A 157 1.54 -4.48 -30.04
CA LEU A 157 2.83 -5.09 -29.69
C LEU A 157 2.79 -6.62 -29.76
N LEU A 158 1.60 -7.24 -29.77
CA LEU A 158 1.43 -8.68 -30.03
C LEU A 158 2.07 -9.13 -31.34
N THR A 159 2.14 -8.23 -32.33
CA THR A 159 2.77 -8.52 -33.63
C THR A 159 4.29 -8.72 -33.55
N TRP A 160 4.93 -8.29 -32.45
CA TRP A 160 6.38 -8.34 -32.27
C TRP A 160 6.83 -9.25 -31.12
N VAL A 161 5.89 -9.88 -30.40
CA VAL A 161 6.19 -10.80 -29.29
C VAL A 161 7.14 -11.93 -29.71
N GLU A 162 7.03 -12.39 -30.95
CA GLU A 162 7.92 -13.42 -31.52
C GLU A 162 9.41 -13.01 -31.57
N LYS A 163 9.73 -11.72 -31.45
CA LYS A 163 11.11 -11.21 -31.40
C LYS A 163 11.77 -11.38 -30.03
N ILE A 164 10.99 -11.67 -28.99
CA ILE A 164 11.50 -11.87 -27.62
C ILE A 164 12.18 -13.24 -27.54
N GLN A 165 13.45 -13.25 -27.15
CA GLN A 165 14.29 -14.46 -27.13
C GLN A 165 14.03 -15.35 -25.91
N ASP A 166 13.82 -14.74 -24.74
CA ASP A 166 13.54 -15.46 -23.51
C ASP A 166 12.11 -16.03 -23.55
N SER A 167 11.97 -17.35 -23.46
CA SER A 167 10.68 -18.03 -23.60
C SER A 167 9.72 -17.78 -22.45
N GLU A 168 10.23 -17.62 -21.23
CA GLU A 168 9.42 -17.38 -20.04
C GLU A 168 8.87 -15.95 -20.07
N VAL A 169 9.75 -14.98 -20.31
CA VAL A 169 9.38 -13.58 -20.47
C VAL A 169 8.43 -13.41 -21.66
N LYS A 170 8.69 -14.06 -22.79
CA LYS A 170 7.81 -14.05 -23.96
C LYS A 170 6.39 -14.52 -23.61
N ALA A 171 6.28 -15.64 -22.88
CA ALA A 171 4.98 -16.18 -22.48
C ALA A 171 4.21 -15.20 -21.59
N VAL A 172 4.88 -14.56 -20.63
CA VAL A 172 4.26 -13.56 -19.74
C VAL A 172 3.87 -12.29 -20.50
N VAL A 173 4.74 -11.76 -21.38
CA VAL A 173 4.40 -10.61 -22.24
C VAL A 173 3.18 -10.91 -23.10
N GLN A 174 3.11 -12.09 -23.72
CA GLN A 174 1.96 -12.50 -24.51
C GLN A 174 0.69 -12.58 -23.67
N LYS A 175 0.76 -13.22 -22.49
CA LYS A 175 -0.35 -13.34 -21.54
C LYS A 175 -0.88 -11.96 -21.15
N VAL A 176 0.00 -11.04 -20.74
CA VAL A 176 -0.36 -9.68 -20.30
C VAL A 176 -0.99 -8.86 -21.43
N LEU A 177 -0.43 -8.90 -22.64
CA LEU A 177 -0.96 -8.12 -23.77
C LEU A 177 -2.29 -8.68 -24.29
N VAL A 178 -2.49 -10.00 -24.26
CA VAL A 178 -3.78 -10.63 -24.57
C VAL A 178 -4.83 -10.26 -23.51
N ASP A 179 -4.46 -10.34 -22.23
CA ASP A 179 -5.32 -9.94 -21.11
C ASP A 179 -5.74 -8.47 -21.22
N PHE A 180 -4.79 -7.61 -21.55
CA PHE A 180 -5.05 -6.19 -21.77
C PHE A 180 -6.08 -5.98 -22.88
N ARG A 181 -5.89 -6.60 -24.03
CA ARG A 181 -6.80 -6.50 -25.17
C ARG A 181 -8.22 -6.95 -24.82
N ASP A 182 -8.34 -8.09 -24.14
CA ASP A 182 -9.62 -8.79 -23.98
C ASP A 182 -10.41 -8.35 -22.74
N ARG A 183 -9.73 -7.99 -21.64
CA ARG A 183 -10.37 -7.71 -20.34
C ARG A 183 -10.10 -6.30 -19.81
N VAL A 184 -8.85 -5.84 -19.82
CA VAL A 184 -8.47 -4.57 -19.16
C VAL A 184 -8.86 -3.34 -19.99
N LYS A 185 -8.58 -3.36 -21.29
CA LYS A 185 -8.83 -2.23 -22.19
C LYS A 185 -10.31 -1.81 -22.24
N PRO A 186 -11.31 -2.72 -22.31
CA PRO A 186 -12.71 -2.34 -22.25
C PRO A 186 -13.07 -1.55 -20.98
N VAL A 187 -12.53 -1.95 -19.82
CA VAL A 187 -12.73 -1.24 -18.54
C VAL A 187 -12.02 0.11 -18.58
N LEU A 188 -10.76 0.14 -19.02
CA LEU A 188 -9.95 1.36 -19.13
C LEU A 188 -10.65 2.43 -19.98
N MET A 189 -11.22 2.04 -21.14
CA MET A 189 -11.89 2.96 -22.06
C MET A 189 -13.23 3.49 -21.54
N SER A 190 -13.77 2.92 -20.45
CA SER A 190 -14.96 3.45 -19.77
C SER A 190 -14.64 4.58 -18.77
N LEU A 191 -13.36 4.77 -18.44
CA LEU A 191 -12.92 5.73 -17.44
C LEU A 191 -12.79 7.15 -18.02
N PRO A 192 -12.87 8.20 -17.18
CA PRO A 192 -12.69 9.58 -17.63
C PRO A 192 -11.31 9.83 -18.22
N MET A 193 -11.29 10.40 -19.42
CA MET A 193 -10.08 10.66 -20.21
C MET A 193 -9.57 12.10 -19.99
N GLN A 194 -8.26 12.29 -19.89
CA GLN A 194 -7.61 13.59 -19.73
C GLN A 194 -6.21 13.59 -20.36
N VAL A 195 -5.54 14.75 -20.40
CA VAL A 195 -4.11 14.80 -20.75
C VAL A 195 -3.30 14.23 -19.59
N ILE A 196 -2.33 13.37 -19.89
CA ILE A 196 -1.39 12.81 -18.90
C ILE A 196 0.05 12.95 -19.38
N HIS A 197 1.02 12.91 -18.45
CA HIS A 197 2.45 13.00 -18.81
C HIS A 197 2.91 11.81 -19.64
N ASN A 198 2.47 10.60 -19.26
CA ASN A 198 2.73 9.31 -19.93
C ASN A 198 4.20 8.87 -20.04
N ASP A 199 5.15 9.59 -19.42
CA ASP A 199 6.54 9.12 -19.35
C ASP A 199 7.26 9.44 -18.03
N GLY A 200 6.58 9.23 -16.90
CA GLY A 200 7.15 9.37 -15.56
C GLY A 200 8.09 8.24 -15.17
N ASN A 201 9.05 7.89 -16.04
CA ASN A 201 10.06 6.86 -15.78
C ASN A 201 11.18 7.37 -14.84
N ASP A 202 12.01 6.44 -14.38
CA ASP A 202 13.10 6.69 -13.44
C ASP A 202 14.22 7.59 -13.97
N TYR A 203 14.32 7.82 -15.29
CA TYR A 203 15.26 8.77 -15.88
C TYR A 203 14.67 10.17 -16.07
N ASN A 204 13.36 10.29 -16.11
CA ASN A 204 12.63 11.56 -16.25
C ASN A 204 12.19 12.18 -14.91
N VAL A 205 12.48 11.51 -13.80
CA VAL A 205 12.32 12.05 -12.45
C VAL A 205 13.70 12.49 -11.97
N ILE A 206 13.85 13.78 -11.65
CA ILE A 206 15.09 14.35 -11.16
C ILE A 206 14.99 14.59 -9.66
N GLU A 207 15.96 14.07 -8.91
CA GLU A 207 16.08 14.17 -7.46
C GLU A 207 17.23 15.11 -7.07
N ASP A 208 16.91 16.16 -6.32
CA ASP A 208 17.86 17.06 -5.66
C ASP A 208 17.53 17.19 -4.17
N GLY A 209 18.19 16.36 -3.36
CA GLY A 209 17.88 16.24 -1.94
C GLY A 209 16.47 15.73 -1.71
N ASP A 210 15.60 16.58 -1.16
CA ASP A 210 14.17 16.27 -0.92
C ASP A 210 13.25 16.79 -2.05
N HIS A 211 13.80 17.54 -3.01
CA HIS A 211 13.05 18.11 -4.14
C HIS A 211 13.01 17.12 -5.29
N LEU A 212 11.81 16.88 -5.84
CA LEU A 212 11.60 16.02 -7.01
C LEU A 212 10.99 16.84 -8.13
N SER A 213 11.55 16.70 -9.33
CA SER A 213 11.04 17.33 -10.55
C SER A 213 10.76 16.30 -11.63
N LEU A 214 9.73 16.54 -12.43
CA LEU A 214 9.35 15.71 -13.57
C LEU A 214 9.71 16.45 -14.86
N ILE A 215 10.51 15.80 -15.71
CA ILE A 215 10.96 16.34 -16.99
C ILE A 215 10.41 15.51 -18.16
N ASP A 216 10.65 16.04 -19.36
CA ASP A 216 10.33 15.43 -20.67
C ASP A 216 8.85 15.17 -20.97
N PHE A 217 8.15 16.23 -21.35
CA PHE A 217 6.74 16.22 -21.73
C PHE A 217 6.52 15.78 -23.19
N GLY A 218 7.50 15.10 -23.80
CA GLY A 218 7.47 14.69 -25.21
C GLY A 218 6.38 13.66 -25.55
N ASP A 219 5.99 12.87 -24.56
CA ASP A 219 5.18 11.66 -24.73
C ASP A 219 3.76 11.78 -24.19
N MET A 220 3.31 13.01 -23.92
CA MET A 220 1.95 13.26 -23.47
C MET A 220 0.92 12.66 -24.42
N ILE A 221 -0.10 12.02 -23.84
CA ILE A 221 -1.25 11.48 -24.57
C ILE A 221 -2.55 11.88 -23.88
N TYR A 222 -3.67 11.65 -24.54
CA TYR A 222 -4.99 11.78 -23.94
C TYR A 222 -5.53 10.40 -23.51
N ALA A 223 -5.53 10.13 -22.22
CA ALA A 223 -5.84 8.81 -21.64
C ALA A 223 -6.48 8.94 -20.24
N PRO A 224 -7.02 7.85 -19.66
CA PRO A 224 -7.43 7.87 -18.26
C PRO A 224 -6.21 8.09 -17.35
N LYS A 225 -6.37 8.85 -16.26
CA LYS A 225 -5.24 9.20 -15.37
C LYS A 225 -4.49 7.99 -14.81
N VAL A 226 -5.20 6.87 -14.63
CA VAL A 226 -4.61 5.61 -14.14
C VAL A 226 -3.50 5.07 -15.05
N VAL A 227 -3.49 5.45 -16.34
CA VAL A 227 -2.37 5.15 -17.25
C VAL A 227 -1.10 5.89 -16.81
N GLY A 228 -1.18 7.17 -16.45
CA GLY A 228 -0.06 7.94 -15.91
C GLY A 228 0.49 7.35 -14.61
N VAL A 229 -0.42 6.92 -13.72
CA VAL A 229 -0.09 6.19 -12.48
C VAL A 229 0.71 4.92 -12.81
N ALA A 230 0.19 4.09 -13.71
CA ALA A 230 0.78 2.81 -14.06
C ALA A 230 2.15 2.95 -14.73
N VAL A 231 2.35 3.98 -15.56
CA VAL A 231 3.65 4.27 -16.16
C VAL A 231 4.69 4.50 -15.07
N ALA A 232 4.46 5.42 -14.15
CA ALA A 232 5.44 5.72 -13.10
C ALA A 232 5.62 4.56 -12.11
N ALA A 233 4.53 3.90 -11.72
CA ALA A 233 4.56 2.75 -10.81
C ALA A 233 5.39 1.58 -11.36
N ALA A 234 5.43 1.37 -12.68
CA ALA A 234 6.27 0.35 -13.30
C ALA A 234 7.76 0.52 -13.00
N TYR A 235 8.25 1.76 -12.98
CA TYR A 235 9.66 2.06 -12.72
C TYR A 235 9.99 2.08 -11.23
N VAL A 236 9.01 2.38 -10.36
CA VAL A 236 9.16 2.25 -8.90
C VAL A 236 9.48 0.80 -8.50
N GLY A 237 8.88 -0.19 -9.16
CA GLY A 237 9.07 -1.61 -8.81
C GLY A 237 10.41 -2.24 -9.22
N LEU A 238 11.18 -1.62 -10.12
CA LEU A 238 12.22 -2.31 -10.91
C LEU A 238 13.32 -2.99 -10.11
N LYS A 239 13.79 -2.34 -9.05
CA LYS A 239 14.93 -2.82 -8.22
C LYS A 239 14.48 -3.37 -6.87
N SER A 240 13.18 -3.59 -6.69
CA SER A 240 12.60 -4.13 -5.45
C SER A 240 12.57 -5.66 -5.47
N GLU A 241 12.72 -6.26 -4.28
CA GLU A 241 12.36 -7.67 -4.04
C GLU A 241 10.86 -7.83 -3.76
N ASP A 242 10.17 -6.76 -3.37
CA ASP A 242 8.72 -6.70 -3.20
C ASP A 242 8.17 -5.48 -3.99
N PRO A 243 7.99 -5.61 -5.31
CA PRO A 243 7.55 -4.51 -6.15
C PRO A 243 6.14 -4.03 -5.78
N VAL A 244 5.24 -4.94 -5.37
CA VAL A 244 3.85 -4.61 -5.02
C VAL A 244 3.80 -3.69 -3.80
N LYS A 245 4.66 -3.92 -2.79
CA LYS A 245 4.75 -3.05 -1.61
C LYS A 245 5.20 -1.64 -1.95
N GLN A 246 6.22 -1.50 -2.80
CA GLN A 246 6.69 -0.18 -3.25
C GLN A 246 5.66 0.55 -4.11
N ILE A 247 5.04 -0.16 -5.06
CA ILE A 247 3.95 0.38 -5.89
C ILE A 247 2.78 0.85 -5.01
N SER A 248 2.42 0.10 -3.97
CA SER A 248 1.35 0.48 -3.05
C SER A 248 1.66 1.79 -2.32
N GLN A 249 2.91 1.98 -1.92
CA GLN A 249 3.37 3.23 -1.30
C GLN A 249 3.38 4.41 -2.28
N PHE A 250 3.74 4.19 -3.55
CA PHE A 250 3.61 5.21 -4.59
C PHE A 250 2.15 5.61 -4.82
N VAL A 251 1.25 4.61 -4.92
CA VAL A 251 -0.19 4.81 -5.12
C VAL A 251 -0.82 5.58 -3.95
N ARG A 252 -0.37 5.34 -2.71
CA ARG A 252 -0.75 6.16 -1.55
C ARG A 252 -0.44 7.64 -1.77
N GLY A 253 0.79 7.95 -2.21
CA GLY A 253 1.21 9.30 -2.54
C GLY A 253 0.33 9.93 -3.60
N TYR A 254 0.10 9.20 -4.70
CA TYR A 254 -0.73 9.67 -5.81
C TYR A 254 -2.16 9.98 -5.37
N HIS A 255 -2.80 9.03 -4.67
CA HIS A 255 -4.19 9.12 -4.21
C HIS A 255 -4.39 10.35 -3.30
N SER A 256 -3.39 10.74 -2.51
CA SER A 256 -3.48 11.90 -1.61
C SER A 256 -3.68 13.25 -2.34
N ILE A 257 -3.32 13.34 -3.63
CA ILE A 257 -3.42 14.56 -4.44
C ILE A 257 -4.50 14.43 -5.52
N ASN A 258 -4.56 13.29 -6.20
CA ASN A 258 -5.52 12.98 -7.26
C ASN A 258 -6.23 11.64 -6.97
N PRO A 259 -7.27 11.63 -6.12
CA PRO A 259 -7.89 10.42 -5.59
C PRO A 259 -8.34 9.43 -6.67
N LEU A 260 -7.96 8.17 -6.49
CA LEU A 260 -8.30 7.05 -7.36
C LEU A 260 -9.62 6.41 -6.94
N THR A 261 -10.42 6.02 -7.92
CA THR A 261 -11.67 5.27 -7.72
C THR A 261 -11.38 3.78 -7.48
N PRO A 262 -12.31 3.02 -6.88
CA PRO A 262 -12.18 1.56 -6.75
C PRO A 262 -11.91 0.86 -8.10
N HIS A 263 -12.58 1.26 -9.18
CA HIS A 263 -12.38 0.69 -10.51
C HIS A 263 -10.99 0.99 -11.09
N GLU A 264 -10.42 2.16 -10.79
CA GLU A 264 -9.03 2.46 -11.16
C GLU A 264 -8.06 1.55 -10.40
N LEU A 265 -8.26 1.35 -9.08
CA LEU A 265 -7.39 0.50 -8.26
C LEU A 265 -7.39 -0.97 -8.73
N GLU A 266 -8.55 -1.47 -9.18
CA GLU A 266 -8.71 -2.84 -9.68
C GLU A 266 -7.85 -3.14 -10.91
N ILE A 267 -7.47 -2.13 -11.70
CA ILE A 267 -6.71 -2.33 -12.94
C ILE A 267 -5.27 -1.80 -12.89
N ILE A 268 -4.85 -1.09 -11.83
CA ILE A 268 -3.49 -0.51 -11.75
C ILE A 268 -2.41 -1.57 -11.97
N MET A 269 -2.51 -2.72 -11.29
CA MET A 269 -1.45 -3.73 -11.38
C MET A 269 -1.37 -4.34 -12.79
N ASN A 270 -2.51 -4.57 -13.44
CA ASN A 270 -2.54 -5.01 -14.84
C ASN A 270 -1.88 -3.97 -15.75
N LEU A 271 -2.17 -2.69 -15.57
CA LEU A 271 -1.57 -1.63 -16.39
C LEU A 271 -0.06 -1.45 -16.14
N VAL A 272 0.41 -1.68 -14.91
CA VAL A 272 1.85 -1.73 -14.59
C VAL A 272 2.52 -2.87 -15.36
N GLN A 273 1.93 -4.07 -15.34
CA GLN A 273 2.41 -5.20 -16.13
C GLN A 273 2.40 -4.87 -17.63
N VAL A 274 1.37 -4.19 -18.15
CA VAL A 274 1.32 -3.75 -19.55
C VAL A 274 2.46 -2.78 -19.87
N ARG A 275 2.79 -1.81 -19.00
CA ARG A 275 3.94 -0.91 -19.24
C ARG A 275 5.25 -1.68 -19.31
N LEU A 276 5.48 -2.61 -18.39
CA LEU A 276 6.69 -3.45 -18.37
C LEU A 276 6.75 -4.36 -19.61
N ALA A 277 5.63 -5.00 -19.97
CA ALA A 277 5.52 -5.83 -21.17
C ALA A 277 5.79 -5.02 -22.45
N SER A 278 5.28 -3.79 -22.53
CA SER A 278 5.57 -2.87 -23.63
C SER A 278 7.06 -2.53 -23.71
N SER A 279 7.72 -2.30 -22.56
CA SER A 279 9.16 -2.06 -22.51
C SER A 279 9.96 -3.25 -23.04
N VAL A 280 9.61 -4.48 -22.64
CA VAL A 280 10.24 -5.70 -23.18
C VAL A 280 10.02 -5.85 -24.68
N ALA A 281 8.78 -5.71 -25.16
CA ALA A 281 8.44 -5.88 -26.57
C ALA A 281 9.14 -4.82 -27.44
N ASN A 282 9.16 -3.56 -26.99
CA ASN A 282 9.83 -2.46 -27.69
C ASN A 282 11.35 -2.68 -27.73
N ALA A 283 11.98 -3.10 -26.63
CA ALA A 283 13.40 -3.43 -26.60
C ALA A 283 13.76 -4.61 -27.52
N ALA A 284 12.87 -5.59 -27.68
CA ALA A 284 13.05 -6.68 -28.64
C ALA A 284 12.97 -6.19 -30.10
N LEU A 285 12.02 -5.31 -30.42
CA LEU A 285 11.91 -4.71 -31.76
C LEU A 285 13.13 -3.84 -32.09
N GLN A 286 13.54 -2.97 -31.17
CA GLN A 286 14.62 -2.02 -31.44
C GLN A 286 15.97 -2.73 -31.63
N ARG A 287 16.27 -3.80 -30.88
CA ARG A 287 17.48 -4.62 -31.10
C ARG A 287 17.54 -5.29 -32.47
N ASP A 288 16.39 -5.71 -32.99
CA ASP A 288 16.30 -6.30 -34.32
C ASP A 288 16.57 -5.26 -35.42
N ASN A 289 16.17 -4.01 -35.18
CA ASN A 289 16.35 -2.89 -36.12
C ASN A 289 17.74 -2.22 -36.03
N ASP A 290 18.31 -2.12 -34.82
CA ASP A 290 19.62 -1.49 -34.57
C ASP A 290 20.40 -2.23 -33.46
N PRO A 291 21.14 -3.29 -33.80
CA PRO A 291 21.88 -4.11 -32.84
C PRO A 291 23.02 -3.39 -32.11
N GLY A 292 23.43 -2.20 -32.57
CA GLY A 292 24.60 -1.47 -32.07
C GLY A 292 24.31 -0.39 -31.04
N ASN A 293 23.04 -0.11 -30.73
CA ASN A 293 22.66 0.99 -29.84
C ASN A 293 22.74 0.58 -28.35
N GLU A 294 23.85 0.91 -27.69
CA GLU A 294 24.09 0.63 -26.27
C GLU A 294 23.08 1.32 -25.33
N TYR A 295 22.46 2.44 -25.72
CA TYR A 295 21.45 3.12 -24.89
C TYR A 295 20.21 2.25 -24.63
N LEU A 296 19.92 1.31 -25.52
CA LEU A 296 18.81 0.36 -25.41
C LEU A 296 19.07 -0.77 -24.40
N SER A 297 20.22 -0.75 -23.71
CA SER A 297 20.67 -1.83 -22.81
C SER A 297 20.57 -1.53 -21.31
N ILE A 298 20.24 -0.29 -20.94
CA ILE A 298 20.40 0.22 -19.57
C ILE A 298 19.45 -0.46 -18.55
N SER A 299 18.28 -0.96 -18.99
CA SER A 299 17.26 -1.56 -18.10
C SER A 299 16.98 -3.04 -18.38
N GLN A 300 17.89 -3.75 -19.07
CA GLN A 300 17.57 -5.05 -19.68
C GLN A 300 17.31 -6.20 -18.71
N ASN A 301 17.76 -6.13 -17.46
CA ASN A 301 17.53 -7.20 -16.47
C ASN A 301 16.37 -6.90 -15.52
N ASP A 302 16.21 -5.65 -15.09
CA ASP A 302 15.24 -5.31 -14.05
C ASP A 302 13.79 -5.32 -14.54
N VAL A 303 13.55 -4.91 -15.79
CA VAL A 303 12.20 -4.89 -16.38
C VAL A 303 11.63 -6.30 -16.52
N PRO A 304 12.31 -7.27 -17.18
CA PRO A 304 11.81 -8.64 -17.25
C PRO A 304 11.67 -9.28 -15.86
N ARG A 305 12.66 -9.11 -14.97
CA ARG A 305 12.61 -9.66 -13.60
C ARG A 305 11.39 -9.17 -12.84
N THR A 306 11.11 -7.87 -12.90
CA THR A 306 9.95 -7.25 -12.23
C THR A 306 8.64 -7.70 -12.85
N LEU A 307 8.58 -7.82 -14.18
CA LEU A 307 7.40 -8.35 -14.86
C LEU A 307 7.07 -9.78 -14.41
N LEU A 308 8.07 -10.66 -14.33
CA LEU A 308 7.91 -12.03 -13.85
C LEU A 308 7.48 -12.05 -12.37
N ALA A 309 8.10 -11.22 -11.52
CA ALA A 309 7.73 -11.11 -10.11
C ALA A 309 6.28 -10.65 -9.92
N LEU A 310 5.80 -9.70 -10.73
CA LEU A 310 4.42 -9.24 -10.70
C LEU A 310 3.44 -10.27 -11.28
N ASP A 311 3.82 -11.04 -12.31
CA ASP A 311 2.98 -12.12 -12.86
C ASP A 311 2.79 -13.28 -11.87
N ALA A 312 3.82 -13.58 -11.08
CA ALA A 312 3.77 -14.59 -10.04
C ALA A 312 3.00 -14.13 -8.78
N PHE A 313 2.79 -12.83 -8.60
CA PHE A 313 2.14 -12.28 -7.41
C PHE A 313 0.62 -12.42 -7.47
N ASP A 314 -0.01 -12.78 -6.35
CA ASP A 314 -1.46 -12.95 -6.28
C ASP A 314 -2.22 -11.64 -6.53
N THR A 315 -3.19 -11.67 -7.43
CA THR A 315 -3.94 -10.48 -7.86
C THR A 315 -4.77 -9.89 -6.71
N ASN A 316 -5.41 -10.72 -5.89
CA ASN A 316 -6.18 -10.24 -4.75
C ASN A 316 -5.28 -9.60 -3.71
N PHE A 317 -4.14 -10.24 -3.40
CA PHE A 317 -3.18 -9.70 -2.45
C PHE A 317 -2.61 -8.35 -2.89
N ALA A 318 -2.30 -8.20 -4.19
CA ALA A 318 -1.88 -6.92 -4.75
C ALA A 318 -2.96 -5.85 -4.61
N LEU A 319 -4.22 -6.18 -4.93
CA LEU A 319 -5.35 -5.26 -4.75
C LEU A 319 -5.54 -4.89 -3.28
N PHE A 320 -5.39 -5.83 -2.35
CA PHE A 320 -5.57 -5.59 -0.91
C PHE A 320 -4.50 -4.64 -0.37
N ARG A 321 -3.25 -4.78 -0.82
CA ARG A 321 -2.16 -3.85 -0.50
C ARG A 321 -2.46 -2.44 -1.03
N LEU A 322 -2.89 -2.33 -2.29
CA LEU A 322 -3.27 -1.04 -2.90
C LEU A 322 -4.41 -0.36 -2.12
N ARG A 323 -5.47 -1.10 -1.78
CA ARG A 323 -6.62 -0.61 -1.03
C ARG A 323 -6.22 -0.14 0.37
N ASN A 324 -5.47 -0.97 1.10
CA ASN A 324 -4.97 -0.63 2.42
C ASN A 324 -4.09 0.62 2.41
N ALA A 325 -3.21 0.75 1.41
CA ALA A 325 -2.29 1.88 1.30
C ALA A 325 -3.00 3.25 1.19
N ILE A 326 -4.20 3.28 0.59
CA ILE A 326 -5.00 4.50 0.44
C ILE A 326 -6.06 4.68 1.53
N GLY A 327 -6.11 3.79 2.53
CA GLY A 327 -7.06 3.88 3.64
C GLY A 327 -8.39 3.16 3.44
N LEU A 328 -8.52 2.32 2.42
CA LEU A 328 -9.65 1.41 2.29
C LEU A 328 -9.38 0.11 3.03
N GLU A 329 -10.46 -0.58 3.40
CA GLU A 329 -10.35 -1.94 3.91
C GLU A 329 -9.71 -2.85 2.86
N ALA A 330 -8.68 -3.59 3.29
CA ALA A 330 -7.85 -4.47 2.47
C ALA A 330 -8.70 -5.33 1.52
N ASN A 331 -9.48 -6.25 2.08
CA ASN A 331 -10.41 -7.05 1.31
C ASN A 331 -11.76 -6.31 1.18
N PRO A 332 -12.26 -6.02 -0.03
CA PRO A 332 -13.55 -5.36 -0.22
C PRO A 332 -14.74 -6.14 0.38
N ASN A 333 -14.62 -7.45 0.57
CA ASN A 333 -15.65 -8.31 1.12
C ASN A 333 -15.59 -8.47 2.65
N ALA A 334 -14.53 -7.98 3.31
CA ALA A 334 -14.33 -8.22 4.74
C ALA A 334 -15.48 -7.70 5.62
N LYS A 335 -16.09 -6.56 5.28
CA LYS A 335 -17.29 -6.08 5.95
C LYS A 335 -18.47 -7.05 5.83
N ALA A 336 -18.78 -7.50 4.62
CA ALA A 336 -19.89 -8.42 4.39
C ALA A 336 -19.69 -9.76 5.13
N ILE A 337 -18.45 -10.24 5.18
CA ILE A 337 -18.07 -11.44 5.94
C ILE A 337 -18.29 -11.21 7.44
N ARG A 338 -17.81 -10.09 8.00
CA ARG A 338 -18.05 -9.75 9.42
C ARG A 338 -19.53 -9.66 9.77
N ASP A 339 -20.32 -8.97 8.95
CA ASP A 339 -21.75 -8.81 9.20
C ASP A 339 -22.48 -10.16 9.17
N TYR A 340 -22.10 -11.04 8.25
CA TYR A 340 -22.62 -12.41 8.19
C TYR A 340 -22.28 -13.19 9.46
N ILE A 341 -21.02 -13.14 9.92
CA ILE A 341 -20.59 -13.90 11.11
C ILE A 341 -21.30 -13.38 12.37
N LEU A 342 -21.43 -12.06 12.53
CA LEU A 342 -22.10 -11.45 13.70
C LEU A 342 -23.60 -11.77 13.78
N THR A 343 -24.22 -12.13 12.67
CA THR A 343 -25.66 -12.46 12.60
C THR A 343 -25.93 -13.96 12.51
N THR A 344 -24.90 -14.76 12.24
CA THR A 344 -25.00 -16.23 12.14
C THR A 344 -24.72 -16.86 13.49
N LYS A 345 -25.57 -17.82 13.90
CA LYS A 345 -25.32 -18.62 15.09
C LYS A 345 -24.24 -19.67 14.80
N ALA A 346 -23.01 -19.39 15.24
CA ALA A 346 -21.92 -20.36 15.21
C ALA A 346 -22.09 -21.47 16.27
N ALA A 347 -21.61 -22.67 15.95
CA ALA A 347 -21.35 -23.72 16.93
C ALA A 347 -20.04 -23.44 17.69
N ASP A 348 -19.89 -24.04 18.86
CA ASP A 348 -18.67 -23.91 19.66
C ASP A 348 -17.50 -24.64 18.98
N VAL A 349 -16.31 -24.02 18.99
CA VAL A 349 -15.07 -24.62 18.47
C VAL A 349 -14.55 -25.72 19.40
N LEU A 350 -14.90 -25.65 20.70
CA LEU A 350 -14.57 -26.65 21.71
C LEU A 350 -15.84 -27.38 22.15
N ARG A 351 -15.67 -28.54 22.81
CA ARG A 351 -16.78 -29.39 23.25
C ARG A 351 -17.80 -28.68 24.16
N ALA A 352 -17.35 -27.75 25.00
CA ALA A 352 -18.24 -26.91 25.80
C ALA A 352 -18.06 -25.43 25.39
N PRO A 353 -19.10 -24.59 25.54
CA PRO A 353 -19.01 -23.18 25.20
C PRO A 353 -17.91 -22.50 26.00
N LEU A 354 -17.06 -21.71 25.34
CA LEU A 354 -16.03 -20.93 26.02
C LEU A 354 -16.62 -20.04 27.12
N SER A 355 -17.83 -19.49 26.94
CA SER A 355 -18.53 -18.71 27.96
C SER A 355 -18.75 -19.44 29.30
N SER A 356 -18.75 -20.78 29.29
CA SER A 356 -18.95 -21.64 30.46
C SER A 356 -17.66 -22.15 31.11
N MET A 357 -16.51 -22.01 30.42
CA MET A 357 -15.21 -22.50 30.88
C MET A 357 -14.46 -21.48 31.75
N ASN A 358 -13.68 -21.96 32.72
CA ASN A 358 -12.64 -21.18 33.39
C ASN A 358 -11.47 -20.96 32.43
N LYS A 359 -11.01 -19.71 32.32
CA LYS A 359 -10.00 -19.30 31.35
C LYS A 359 -8.80 -18.72 32.07
N THR A 360 -7.62 -19.01 31.57
CA THR A 360 -6.41 -18.23 31.84
C THR A 360 -5.83 -17.75 30.51
N TYR A 361 -5.14 -16.62 30.51
CA TYR A 361 -4.61 -16.02 29.29
C TYR A 361 -3.09 -16.16 29.26
N ILE A 362 -2.55 -16.52 28.09
CA ILE A 362 -1.12 -16.63 27.86
C ILE A 362 -0.71 -15.45 26.97
N ASN A 363 0.05 -14.52 27.55
CA ASN A 363 0.50 -13.31 26.88
C ASN A 363 1.97 -13.43 26.42
N TRP A 364 2.26 -14.11 25.30
CA TRP A 364 3.60 -14.31 24.70
C TRP A 364 4.22 -13.04 24.09
N SER A 365 3.72 -11.86 24.44
CA SER A 365 4.30 -10.59 24.02
C SER A 365 5.71 -10.34 24.58
N PHE A 366 6.49 -9.54 23.85
CA PHE A 366 7.84 -9.10 24.24
C PHE A 366 7.93 -8.50 25.65
N ASP A 367 6.85 -7.86 26.14
CA ASP A 367 6.82 -7.17 27.42
C ASP A 367 6.39 -8.05 28.61
N ASN A 368 6.26 -9.38 28.42
CA ASN A 368 5.93 -10.32 29.49
C ASN A 368 7.07 -11.33 29.78
N PRO A 369 7.94 -11.07 30.77
CA PRO A 369 9.06 -11.95 31.10
C PRO A 369 8.64 -13.21 31.88
N ASP A 370 7.51 -13.18 32.60
CA ASP A 370 7.05 -14.25 33.49
C ASP A 370 6.03 -15.15 32.78
N ILE A 371 6.42 -15.75 31.65
CA ILE A 371 5.51 -16.53 30.82
C ILE A 371 5.85 -18.01 30.72
N ALA A 372 4.82 -18.84 30.91
CA ALA A 372 4.85 -20.26 30.58
C ALA A 372 5.06 -20.47 29.07
N ARG A 373 6.10 -21.22 28.71
CA ARG A 373 6.48 -21.55 27.33
C ARG A 373 6.57 -23.05 27.08
N THR A 374 6.78 -23.86 28.12
CA THR A 374 6.76 -25.33 27.99
C THR A 374 5.38 -25.90 28.29
N THR A 375 5.14 -27.12 27.82
CA THR A 375 3.92 -27.87 28.15
C THR A 375 3.73 -27.99 29.66
N GLU A 376 4.79 -28.31 30.42
CA GLU A 376 4.70 -28.44 31.88
C GLU A 376 4.37 -27.12 32.58
N GLU A 377 4.94 -26.00 32.12
CA GLU A 377 4.65 -24.68 32.69
C GLU A 377 3.20 -24.25 32.44
N ILE A 378 2.66 -24.56 31.25
CA ILE A 378 1.27 -24.26 30.90
C ILE A 378 0.31 -25.13 31.71
N GLU A 379 0.60 -26.43 31.86
CA GLU A 379 -0.19 -27.33 32.69
C GLU A 379 -0.20 -26.88 34.16
N ALA A 380 0.96 -26.49 34.71
CA ALA A 380 1.07 -25.96 36.07
C ALA A 380 0.29 -24.65 36.24
N LEU A 381 0.30 -23.76 35.24
CA LEU A 381 -0.51 -22.54 35.25
C LEU A 381 -2.01 -22.85 35.25
N MET A 382 -2.45 -23.80 34.41
CA MET A 382 -3.85 -24.23 34.36
C MET A 382 -4.30 -24.83 35.71
N GLU A 383 -3.48 -25.68 36.32
CA GLU A 383 -3.75 -26.26 37.64
C GLU A 383 -3.84 -25.17 38.72
N ALA A 384 -2.87 -24.24 38.75
CA ALA A 384 -2.83 -23.17 39.75
C ALA A 384 -4.01 -22.19 39.63
N THR A 385 -4.53 -21.98 38.42
CA THR A 385 -5.65 -21.07 38.15
C THR A 385 -7.01 -21.75 38.11
N GLY A 386 -7.05 -23.09 38.09
CA GLY A 386 -8.27 -23.88 37.88
C GLY A 386 -8.88 -23.65 36.48
N ALA A 387 -8.05 -23.34 35.48
CA ALA A 387 -8.48 -23.07 34.12
C ALA A 387 -8.76 -24.36 33.34
N ASP A 388 -9.86 -24.38 32.59
CA ASP A 388 -10.19 -25.46 31.66
C ASP A 388 -9.48 -25.27 30.31
N VAL A 389 -9.18 -24.01 29.96
CA VAL A 389 -8.61 -23.62 28.67
C VAL A 389 -7.66 -22.42 28.85
N THR A 390 -6.56 -22.42 28.10
CA THR A 390 -5.70 -21.23 27.96
C THR A 390 -6.02 -20.48 26.66
N ILE A 391 -5.94 -19.16 26.71
CA ILE A 391 -6.24 -18.28 25.56
C ILE A 391 -4.99 -17.47 25.19
N GLY A 392 -4.48 -17.68 23.98
CA GLY A 392 -3.51 -16.80 23.32
C GLY A 392 -4.21 -15.69 22.54
N TYR A 393 -3.55 -14.55 22.37
CA TYR A 393 -4.22 -13.35 21.82
C TYR A 393 -4.12 -13.24 20.29
N TYR A 394 -5.17 -12.65 19.70
CA TYR A 394 -5.13 -12.15 18.33
C TYR A 394 -4.38 -10.82 18.26
N CYS A 395 -3.62 -10.63 17.18
CA CYS A 395 -2.71 -9.51 16.96
C CYS A 395 -1.65 -9.31 18.07
N GLU A 396 -1.22 -10.41 18.68
CA GLU A 396 -0.16 -10.40 19.69
C GLU A 396 1.24 -10.31 19.06
N ASN A 397 2.07 -9.38 19.51
CA ASN A 397 3.44 -9.23 19.01
C ASN A 397 4.41 -10.13 19.79
N ARG A 398 4.81 -11.29 19.24
CA ARG A 398 5.57 -12.33 19.95
C ARG A 398 7.04 -12.45 19.49
N ASP A 399 7.89 -12.95 20.38
CA ASP A 399 9.33 -13.25 20.14
C ASP A 399 9.66 -14.74 20.33
N VAL A 400 8.86 -15.59 19.70
CA VAL A 400 8.96 -17.05 19.87
C VAL A 400 9.23 -17.78 18.56
N TYR A 401 9.27 -17.05 17.44
CA TYR A 401 9.44 -17.60 16.10
C TYR A 401 10.92 -17.59 15.68
N GLN A 402 11.32 -18.53 14.84
CA GLN A 402 12.70 -18.69 14.40
C GLN A 402 12.84 -18.62 12.88
N GLY A 403 13.94 -18.04 12.41
CA GLY A 403 14.28 -17.89 10.99
C GLY A 403 14.35 -16.43 10.54
N ASP A 404 14.92 -16.19 9.36
CA ASP A 404 15.23 -14.83 8.87
C ASP A 404 13.99 -13.93 8.75
N ALA A 405 12.85 -14.51 8.35
CA ALA A 405 11.58 -13.79 8.23
C ALA A 405 11.00 -13.32 9.58
N TYR A 406 11.54 -13.79 10.70
CA TYR A 406 11.10 -13.49 12.06
C TYR A 406 12.12 -12.64 12.84
N ASN A 407 13.25 -12.28 12.20
CA ASN A 407 14.31 -11.51 12.83
C ASN A 407 13.77 -10.15 13.33
N THR A 408 13.66 -10.02 14.65
CA THR A 408 12.94 -8.92 15.31
C THR A 408 13.56 -7.54 15.10
N THR A 409 14.83 -7.47 14.66
CA THR A 409 15.49 -6.22 14.26
C THR A 409 14.98 -5.69 12.92
N SER A 410 14.34 -6.53 12.10
CA SER A 410 13.75 -6.13 10.82
C SER A 410 12.40 -5.43 11.02
N PRO A 411 12.13 -4.30 10.34
CA PRO A 411 10.79 -3.71 10.26
C PRO A 411 9.75 -4.62 9.61
N SER A 412 10.18 -5.56 8.76
CA SER A 412 9.31 -6.53 8.08
C SER A 412 9.19 -7.88 8.82
N ALA A 413 9.74 -7.98 10.04
CA ALA A 413 9.67 -9.21 10.83
C ALA A 413 8.23 -9.67 11.02
N ARG A 414 7.95 -10.95 10.79
CA ARG A 414 6.63 -11.53 11.05
C ARG A 414 6.51 -11.86 12.53
N THR A 415 5.82 -11.02 13.30
CA THR A 415 5.73 -11.22 14.77
C THR A 415 4.32 -11.07 15.32
N PHE A 416 3.36 -10.61 14.51
CA PHE A 416 1.99 -10.35 14.96
C PHE A 416 1.10 -11.56 14.70
N HIS A 417 0.72 -12.28 15.75
CA HIS A 417 -0.11 -13.47 15.68
C HIS A 417 -1.50 -13.18 15.08
N LEU A 418 -1.91 -13.93 14.06
CA LEU A 418 -3.13 -13.66 13.28
C LEU A 418 -4.32 -14.57 13.62
N GLY A 419 -4.15 -15.48 14.58
CA GLY A 419 -5.21 -16.33 15.12
C GLY A 419 -5.43 -16.12 16.62
N VAL A 420 -6.29 -16.95 17.20
CA VAL A 420 -6.43 -17.14 18.65
C VAL A 420 -6.01 -18.57 18.95
N ASP A 421 -5.11 -18.73 19.91
CA ASP A 421 -4.67 -20.04 20.36
C ASP A 421 -5.56 -20.50 21.52
N LEU A 422 -6.14 -21.68 21.40
CA LEU A 422 -6.92 -22.33 22.44
C LEU A 422 -6.13 -23.53 22.96
N GLY A 423 -5.56 -23.42 24.17
CA GLY A 423 -4.76 -24.48 24.79
C GLY A 423 -5.59 -25.37 25.71
N MET A 424 -5.54 -26.67 25.47
CA MET A 424 -6.12 -27.74 26.31
C MET A 424 -5.23 -28.99 26.18
N PRO A 425 -5.38 -30.01 27.04
CA PRO A 425 -4.61 -31.25 26.92
C PRO A 425 -4.69 -31.88 25.53
N ALA A 426 -3.58 -32.46 25.06
CA ALA A 426 -3.51 -33.16 23.77
C ALA A 426 -4.65 -34.20 23.65
N GLY A 427 -5.26 -34.29 22.47
CA GLY A 427 -6.44 -35.12 22.22
C GLY A 427 -7.79 -34.43 22.48
N SER A 428 -7.79 -33.21 23.04
CA SER A 428 -9.01 -32.39 23.14
C SER A 428 -9.63 -32.14 21.78
N GLU A 429 -10.95 -32.26 21.67
CA GLU A 429 -11.67 -32.21 20.40
C GLU A 429 -11.98 -30.79 19.94
N VAL A 430 -11.84 -30.58 18.63
CA VAL A 430 -12.03 -29.32 17.94
C VAL A 430 -13.12 -29.48 16.88
N PHE A 431 -14.09 -28.57 16.87
CA PHE A 431 -15.31 -28.65 16.08
C PHE A 431 -15.43 -27.48 15.09
N ALA A 432 -16.15 -27.72 13.99
CA ALA A 432 -16.40 -26.70 12.99
C ALA A 432 -17.45 -25.70 13.52
N PRO A 433 -17.16 -24.39 13.57
CA PRO A 433 -18.11 -23.41 14.06
C PRO A 433 -19.24 -23.13 13.06
N LEU A 434 -18.99 -23.36 11.77
CA LEU A 434 -19.90 -23.07 10.67
C LEU A 434 -19.86 -24.22 9.66
N ASP A 435 -20.92 -24.35 8.87
CA ASP A 435 -20.93 -25.23 7.71
C ASP A 435 -19.78 -24.83 6.76
N GLY A 436 -19.01 -25.81 6.32
CA GLY A 436 -17.86 -25.58 5.46
C GLY A 436 -17.48 -26.81 4.65
N VAL A 437 -16.47 -26.62 3.81
CA VAL A 437 -15.86 -27.66 2.98
C VAL A 437 -14.38 -27.66 3.25
N ILE A 438 -13.77 -28.83 3.44
CA ILE A 438 -12.30 -28.94 3.52
C ILE A 438 -11.72 -28.45 2.19
N GLU A 439 -11.04 -27.30 2.22
CA GLU A 439 -10.44 -26.68 1.04
C GLU A 439 -9.04 -27.21 0.82
N ILE A 440 -8.24 -27.23 1.88
CA ILE A 440 -6.86 -27.68 1.86
C ILE A 440 -6.46 -28.17 3.25
N PHE A 441 -5.56 -29.15 3.32
CA PHE A 441 -4.94 -29.61 4.55
C PHE A 441 -3.53 -30.12 4.26
N ASN A 442 -2.65 -30.09 5.25
CA ASN A 442 -1.31 -30.62 5.17
C ASN A 442 -0.77 -31.00 6.56
N ASN A 443 0.39 -31.66 6.62
CA ASN A 443 1.21 -31.72 7.82
C ASN A 443 2.47 -30.88 7.61
N ASN A 444 2.47 -29.65 8.13
CA ASN A 444 3.59 -28.73 8.06
C ASN A 444 4.64 -29.11 9.12
N ALA A 445 5.49 -30.08 8.79
CA ALA A 445 6.41 -30.72 9.74
C ALA A 445 7.69 -29.92 10.07
N THR A 446 7.83 -28.69 9.56
CA THR A 446 8.97 -27.81 9.87
C THR A 446 8.90 -27.38 11.34
N HIS A 447 10.04 -27.36 12.05
CA HIS A 447 10.09 -26.92 13.45
C HIS A 447 9.46 -25.52 13.62
N LEU A 448 8.56 -25.38 14.60
CA LEU A 448 7.78 -24.18 14.91
C LEU A 448 6.79 -23.70 13.82
N ASP A 449 6.48 -24.54 12.84
CA ASP A 449 5.37 -24.36 11.89
C ASP A 449 4.05 -24.89 12.50
N TYR A 450 3.00 -25.08 11.69
CA TYR A 450 1.67 -25.48 12.15
C TYR A 450 1.52 -26.96 12.57
N GLY A 451 2.40 -27.87 12.15
CA GLY A 451 2.10 -29.31 12.21
C GLY A 451 0.89 -29.67 11.35
N PRO A 452 0.04 -30.64 11.75
CA PRO A 452 -1.21 -30.93 11.06
C PRO A 452 -2.17 -29.73 11.06
N VAL A 453 -2.54 -29.29 9.87
CA VAL A 453 -3.35 -28.10 9.61
C VAL A 453 -4.44 -28.40 8.59
N VAL A 454 -5.65 -27.86 8.82
CA VAL A 454 -6.79 -27.95 7.90
C VAL A 454 -7.46 -26.59 7.76
N VAL A 455 -7.86 -26.26 6.53
CA VAL A 455 -8.57 -25.04 6.18
C VAL A 455 -9.96 -25.40 5.65
N LEU A 456 -11.00 -24.83 6.27
CA LEU A 456 -12.38 -24.97 5.83
C LEU A 456 -12.80 -23.72 5.06
N ARG A 457 -13.35 -23.88 3.86
CA ARG A 457 -14.02 -22.80 3.12
C ARG A 457 -15.50 -22.76 3.47
N HIS A 458 -15.95 -21.58 3.86
CA HIS A 458 -17.33 -21.22 4.16
C HIS A 458 -17.90 -20.31 3.07
N LYS A 459 -19.20 -20.01 3.15
CA LYS A 459 -19.87 -19.01 2.31
C LYS A 459 -20.85 -18.19 3.13
N THR A 460 -20.91 -16.88 2.88
CA THR A 460 -22.00 -16.05 3.40
C THR A 460 -23.33 -16.41 2.72
N THR A 461 -24.44 -15.84 3.18
CA THR A 461 -25.75 -15.96 2.52
C THR A 461 -25.76 -15.47 1.07
N GLU A 462 -24.86 -14.55 0.72
CA GLU A 462 -24.69 -14.01 -0.64
C GLU A 462 -23.68 -14.81 -1.48
N GLY A 463 -23.12 -15.90 -0.93
CA GLY A 463 -22.18 -16.76 -1.62
C GLY A 463 -20.73 -16.28 -1.60
N ILE A 464 -20.42 -15.22 -0.83
CA ILE A 464 -19.05 -14.71 -0.68
C ILE A 464 -18.23 -15.74 0.12
N PRO A 465 -17.11 -16.23 -0.40
CA PRO A 465 -16.27 -17.19 0.31
C PRO A 465 -15.47 -16.52 1.43
N PHE A 466 -15.23 -17.26 2.51
CA PHE A 466 -14.28 -16.95 3.57
C PHE A 466 -13.79 -18.27 4.19
N TRP A 467 -12.75 -18.26 5.00
CA TRP A 467 -12.11 -19.49 5.47
C TRP A 467 -11.87 -19.48 6.98
N SER A 468 -11.87 -20.66 7.60
CA SER A 468 -11.28 -20.88 8.91
C SER A 468 -10.10 -21.84 8.80
N LEU A 469 -9.03 -21.56 9.53
CA LEU A 469 -7.83 -22.39 9.61
C LEU A 469 -7.69 -22.94 11.02
N PHE A 470 -7.38 -24.23 11.11
CA PHE A 470 -7.12 -24.95 12.34
C PHE A 470 -5.72 -25.58 12.25
N GLY A 471 -4.76 -25.02 12.97
CA GLY A 471 -3.40 -25.54 13.09
C GLY A 471 -3.18 -26.33 14.39
N HIS A 472 -2.03 -26.98 14.50
CA HIS A 472 -1.60 -27.74 15.68
C HIS A 472 -2.56 -28.87 16.07
N LEU A 473 -3.11 -29.55 15.06
CA LEU A 473 -3.96 -30.72 15.26
C LEU A 473 -3.12 -32.01 15.34
N SER A 474 -3.72 -33.09 15.82
CA SER A 474 -3.09 -34.41 15.87
C SER A 474 -3.10 -35.06 14.49
N ILE A 475 -2.03 -35.80 14.19
CA ILE A 475 -1.88 -36.62 12.97
C ILE A 475 -3.04 -37.62 12.83
N ASP A 476 -3.58 -38.11 13.96
CA ASP A 476 -4.71 -39.04 13.99
C ASP A 476 -6.02 -38.42 13.45
N SER A 477 -6.08 -37.09 13.31
CA SER A 477 -7.22 -36.39 12.69
C SER A 477 -7.19 -36.45 11.16
N MET A 478 -6.00 -36.53 10.57
CA MET A 478 -5.78 -36.40 9.12
C MET A 478 -6.46 -37.47 8.27
N PRO A 479 -6.53 -38.76 8.67
CA PRO A 479 -7.19 -39.79 7.85
C PRO A 479 -8.67 -39.52 7.56
N ALA A 480 -9.32 -38.65 8.35
CA ALA A 480 -10.70 -38.24 8.14
C ALA A 480 -10.85 -37.04 7.19
N TRP A 481 -9.75 -36.41 6.77
CA TRP A 481 -9.75 -35.24 5.89
C TRP A 481 -9.67 -35.65 4.42
N GLU A 482 -10.51 -35.02 3.61
CA GLU A 482 -10.55 -35.19 2.17
C GLU A 482 -10.94 -33.84 1.56
N ILE A 483 -10.19 -33.36 0.57
CA ILE A 483 -10.49 -32.10 -0.11
C ILE A 483 -11.88 -32.21 -0.75
N GLY A 484 -12.74 -31.21 -0.51
CA GLY A 484 -14.12 -31.21 -0.99
C GLY A 484 -15.13 -31.84 -0.02
N LYS A 485 -14.68 -32.46 1.09
CA LYS A 485 -15.57 -33.01 2.11
C LYS A 485 -16.33 -31.90 2.84
N GLU A 486 -17.65 -32.01 2.90
CA GLU A 486 -18.49 -31.15 3.72
C GLU A 486 -18.35 -31.47 5.21
N ILE A 487 -18.21 -30.42 6.02
CA ILE A 487 -18.28 -30.48 7.48
C ILE A 487 -19.39 -29.52 7.93
N LYS A 488 -20.37 -30.03 8.66
CA LYS A 488 -21.46 -29.21 9.23
C LYS A 488 -21.04 -28.57 10.54
N ALA A 489 -21.65 -27.43 10.87
CA ALA A 489 -21.46 -26.77 12.15
C ALA A 489 -21.68 -27.77 13.32
N GLY A 490 -20.74 -27.79 14.27
CA GLY A 490 -20.72 -28.71 15.40
C GLY A 490 -20.16 -30.11 15.10
N GLN A 491 -19.72 -30.41 13.88
CA GLN A 491 -19.02 -31.66 13.57
C GLN A 491 -17.54 -31.58 13.93
N LEU A 492 -16.97 -32.73 14.30
CA LEU A 492 -15.55 -32.85 14.65
C LEU A 492 -14.67 -32.55 13.44
N VAL A 493 -13.77 -31.60 13.60
CA VAL A 493 -12.71 -31.28 12.62
C VAL A 493 -11.47 -32.12 12.92
N GLY A 494 -11.08 -32.20 14.20
CA GLY A 494 -9.91 -32.93 14.64
C GLY A 494 -9.72 -32.86 16.14
N ARG A 495 -8.52 -33.21 16.60
CA ARG A 495 -8.09 -33.13 18.00
C ARG A 495 -6.79 -32.35 18.11
N MET A 496 -6.55 -31.69 19.24
CA MET A 496 -5.28 -31.00 19.51
C MET A 496 -4.11 -31.97 19.51
N GLY A 497 -3.03 -31.61 18.82
CA GLY A 497 -1.82 -32.43 18.73
C GLY A 497 -0.96 -32.36 19.99
N LYS A 498 -0.07 -33.35 20.13
CA LYS A 498 1.03 -33.34 21.11
C LYS A 498 2.12 -32.37 20.65
N GLU A 499 2.99 -31.95 21.55
CA GLU A 499 4.11 -31.05 21.23
C GLU A 499 5.00 -31.55 20.07
N THR A 500 5.21 -32.86 19.99
CA THR A 500 5.97 -33.49 18.90
C THR A 500 5.25 -33.44 17.54
N GLU A 501 3.92 -33.41 17.54
CA GLU A 501 3.08 -33.26 16.32
C GLU A 501 2.96 -31.78 15.95
N ASN A 502 2.85 -30.90 16.95
CA ASN A 502 2.83 -29.45 16.82
C ASN A 502 4.24 -28.86 16.64
N VAL A 503 5.21 -29.68 16.23
CA VAL A 503 6.56 -29.27 15.81
C VAL A 503 7.29 -28.37 16.81
N GLY A 504 7.09 -28.61 18.12
CA GLY A 504 7.74 -27.87 19.21
C GLY A 504 6.86 -26.88 19.94
N TRP A 505 5.58 -26.74 19.56
CA TRP A 505 4.62 -25.94 20.31
C TRP A 505 3.84 -26.78 21.33
N PRO A 506 3.58 -26.28 22.55
CA PRO A 506 2.71 -26.96 23.51
C PRO A 506 1.32 -27.32 22.93
N PRO A 507 0.59 -28.29 23.49
CA PRO A 507 -0.75 -28.66 23.02
C PRO A 507 -1.74 -27.48 22.99
N HIS A 508 -2.15 -27.08 21.79
CA HIS A 508 -3.18 -26.08 21.55
C HIS A 508 -3.74 -26.23 20.14
N THR A 509 -4.82 -25.52 19.81
CA THR A 509 -5.24 -25.28 18.43
C THR A 509 -5.12 -23.81 18.10
N HIS A 510 -4.42 -23.51 17.01
CA HIS A 510 -4.45 -22.19 16.39
C HIS A 510 -5.72 -22.07 15.54
N PHE A 511 -6.61 -21.15 15.93
CA PHE A 511 -7.84 -20.87 15.20
C PHE A 511 -7.79 -19.49 14.54
N GLN A 512 -7.88 -19.46 13.22
CA GLN A 512 -7.74 -18.24 12.41
C GLN A 512 -8.93 -18.09 11.44
N LEU A 513 -9.36 -16.85 11.20
CA LEU A 513 -10.50 -16.52 10.35
C LEU A 513 -10.03 -15.62 9.19
N LEU A 514 -10.12 -16.12 7.96
CA LEU A 514 -9.53 -15.51 6.78
C LEU A 514 -10.61 -15.07 5.78
N THR A 515 -10.42 -13.91 5.16
CA THR A 515 -11.30 -13.37 4.10
C THR A 515 -10.82 -13.73 2.71
N ASP A 516 -9.58 -14.21 2.56
CA ASP A 516 -8.95 -14.71 1.34
C ASP A 516 -7.69 -15.52 1.72
N LEU A 517 -7.19 -16.35 0.81
CA LEU A 517 -5.92 -17.09 0.96
C LEU A 517 -4.74 -16.41 0.24
N CYS A 518 -4.97 -15.29 -0.45
CA CYS A 518 -3.95 -14.44 -1.07
C CYS A 518 -2.98 -15.21 -1.98
N GLY A 519 -3.46 -16.26 -2.66
CA GLY A 519 -2.65 -17.17 -3.47
C GLY A 519 -1.64 -18.03 -2.70
N MET A 520 -1.57 -17.91 -1.37
CA MET A 520 -0.63 -18.65 -0.51
C MET A 520 -1.12 -20.05 -0.13
N GLY A 521 -2.42 -20.32 -0.29
CA GLY A 521 -3.00 -21.63 0.02
C GLY A 521 -2.80 -22.01 1.50
N ILE A 522 -2.17 -23.16 1.75
CA ILE A 522 -1.91 -23.66 3.11
C ILE A 522 -0.81 -22.87 3.83
N ASP A 523 0.05 -22.17 3.08
CA ASP A 523 1.17 -21.38 3.62
C ASP A 523 0.75 -19.94 3.96
N ILE A 524 -0.57 -19.68 4.01
CA ILE A 524 -1.12 -18.40 4.47
C ILE A 524 -0.56 -18.04 5.84
N TYR A 525 -0.25 -16.77 6.04
CA TYR A 525 0.45 -16.35 7.25
C TYR A 525 -0.40 -16.53 8.51
N GLY A 526 0.15 -17.26 9.48
CA GLY A 526 -0.29 -17.25 10.89
C GLY A 526 0.24 -16.08 11.69
N VAL A 527 1.22 -15.36 11.13
CA VAL A 527 1.86 -14.20 11.75
C VAL A 527 2.16 -13.12 10.70
N ALA A 528 1.66 -11.91 10.95
CA ALA A 528 1.83 -10.76 10.08
C ALA A 528 3.20 -10.07 10.27
N PRO A 529 3.76 -9.51 9.19
CA PRO A 529 4.82 -8.50 9.24
C PRO A 529 4.41 -7.29 10.09
N LYS A 530 5.32 -6.75 10.91
CA LYS A 530 5.07 -5.57 11.77
C LYS A 530 4.58 -4.34 10.99
N ASP A 531 5.04 -4.18 9.75
CA ASP A 531 4.70 -3.04 8.91
C ASP A 531 3.46 -3.25 8.02
N GLU A 532 2.81 -4.42 8.11
CA GLU A 532 1.59 -4.75 7.36
C GLU A 532 0.42 -5.19 8.25
N ILE A 533 0.45 -4.90 9.56
CA ILE A 533 -0.60 -5.33 10.51
C ILE A 533 -1.99 -4.86 10.06
N SER A 534 -2.13 -3.60 9.62
CA SER A 534 -3.40 -3.04 9.13
C SER A 534 -4.00 -3.88 7.99
N LEU A 535 -3.15 -4.23 7.03
CA LEU A 535 -3.50 -5.07 5.88
C LEU A 535 -3.97 -6.44 6.35
N TRP A 536 -3.18 -7.10 7.20
CA TRP A 536 -3.47 -8.43 7.68
C TRP A 536 -4.65 -8.50 8.64
N ARG A 537 -5.02 -7.42 9.34
CA ARG A 537 -6.27 -7.35 10.12
C ARG A 537 -7.52 -7.32 9.22
N GLY A 538 -7.38 -6.85 7.99
CA GLY A 538 -8.42 -6.92 6.96
C GLY A 538 -8.48 -8.28 6.24
N ILE A 539 -7.36 -9.01 6.18
CA ILE A 539 -7.28 -10.35 5.57
C ILE A 539 -7.65 -11.42 6.59
N SER A 540 -7.03 -11.41 7.77
CA SER A 540 -7.28 -12.30 8.90
C SER A 540 -8.09 -11.55 9.97
N LEU A 541 -9.40 -11.80 10.02
CA LEU A 541 -10.30 -11.17 10.97
C LEU A 541 -10.07 -11.69 12.38
N ASN A 542 -10.44 -10.89 13.39
CA ASN A 542 -10.38 -11.32 14.79
C ASN A 542 -11.28 -12.56 15.00
N PRO A 543 -10.73 -13.73 15.37
CA PRO A 543 -11.50 -14.97 15.55
C PRO A 543 -12.58 -14.87 16.65
N ASN A 544 -12.52 -13.86 17.52
CA ASN A 544 -13.55 -13.64 18.54
C ASN A 544 -14.94 -13.32 17.96
N LEU A 545 -15.02 -12.98 16.68
CA LEU A 545 -16.30 -12.91 15.95
C LEU A 545 -17.07 -14.24 16.03
N ILE A 546 -16.35 -15.38 16.15
CA ILE A 546 -16.91 -16.73 16.31
C ILE A 546 -16.79 -17.21 17.76
N LEU A 547 -15.64 -16.99 18.41
CA LEU A 547 -15.36 -17.59 19.72
C LEU A 547 -16.21 -17.02 20.87
N GLY A 548 -16.75 -15.80 20.73
CA GLY A 548 -17.68 -15.22 21.70
C GLY A 548 -17.09 -15.00 23.11
N ILE A 549 -15.77 -14.81 23.21
CA ILE A 549 -15.07 -14.52 24.48
C ILE A 549 -15.37 -13.06 24.87
N SER A 550 -15.91 -12.88 26.08
CA SER A 550 -16.44 -11.59 26.57
C SER A 550 -15.39 -10.51 26.82
N THR A 551 -14.12 -10.88 27.05
CA THR A 551 -13.01 -9.95 27.32
C THR A 551 -11.69 -10.48 26.77
N GLY A 552 -10.83 -9.59 26.25
CA GLY A 552 -9.39 -9.88 26.11
C GLY A 552 -8.96 -10.80 24.97
N THR A 553 -9.61 -10.78 23.80
CA THR A 553 -9.17 -11.56 22.62
C THR A 553 -8.35 -10.77 21.62
N ASP A 554 -8.62 -9.47 21.46
CA ASP A 554 -7.67 -8.56 20.82
C ASP A 554 -6.63 -8.24 21.90
N ALA A 555 -5.38 -8.66 21.69
CA ALA A 555 -4.31 -7.96 22.38
C ALA A 555 -4.51 -6.51 21.94
N HIS A 556 -4.84 -5.59 22.85
CA HIS A 556 -4.66 -4.18 22.61
C HIS A 556 -3.14 -3.96 22.50
N ALA A 557 -2.54 -4.48 21.44
CA ALA A 557 -1.14 -4.40 21.16
C ALA A 557 -0.85 -2.90 21.17
N LYS A 558 0.10 -2.50 22.01
CA LYS A 558 0.65 -1.15 21.96
C LYS A 558 1.28 -1.04 20.58
N LEU A 559 0.51 -0.51 19.63
CA LEU A 559 0.97 -0.32 18.27
C LEU A 559 2.19 0.61 18.31
N ALA A 560 3.21 0.26 17.52
CA ALA A 560 4.34 1.15 17.31
C ALA A 560 3.82 2.48 16.76
N LYS A 561 4.50 3.58 17.11
CA LYS A 561 4.11 4.94 16.75
C LYS A 561 3.90 5.14 15.24
N ASP A 562 4.74 4.54 14.41
CA ASP A 562 4.63 4.63 12.95
C ASP A 562 3.41 3.87 12.42
N THR A 563 3.11 2.70 13.01
CA THR A 563 1.89 1.94 12.73
C THR A 563 0.64 2.74 13.14
N LEU A 564 0.62 3.34 14.34
CA LEU A 564 -0.49 4.21 14.79
C LEU A 564 -0.72 5.39 13.84
N ARG A 565 0.35 6.00 13.34
CA ARG A 565 0.26 7.09 12.37
C ARG A 565 -0.31 6.60 11.04
N SER A 566 0.09 5.43 10.57
CA SER A 566 -0.44 4.84 9.35
C SER A 566 -1.92 4.50 9.50
N GLU A 567 -2.29 3.78 10.56
CA GLU A 567 -3.68 3.40 10.88
C GLU A 567 -4.59 4.62 11.05
N ARG A 568 -4.11 5.65 11.76
CA ARG A 568 -4.84 6.92 11.89
C ARG A 568 -5.21 7.51 10.53
N ARG A 569 -4.31 7.43 9.55
CA ARG A 569 -4.56 7.96 8.21
C ARG A 569 -5.60 7.13 7.44
N VAL A 570 -5.79 5.86 7.79
CA VAL A 570 -6.81 4.97 7.24
C VAL A 570 -8.17 5.27 7.87
N VAL A 571 -8.24 5.30 9.21
CA VAL A 571 -9.53 5.28 9.93
C VAL A 571 -10.07 6.67 10.31
N LEU A 572 -9.24 7.72 10.29
CA LEU A 572 -9.65 9.08 10.61
C LEU A 572 -9.50 10.03 9.41
N SER A 573 -10.43 11.00 9.32
CA SER A 573 -10.37 12.04 8.30
C SER A 573 -9.05 12.82 8.38
N GLN A 574 -8.44 13.08 7.23
CA GLN A 574 -7.23 13.89 7.12
C GLN A 574 -7.42 15.36 7.57
N ASN A 575 -8.67 15.82 7.71
CA ASN A 575 -8.97 17.13 8.31
C ASN A 575 -8.64 17.19 9.81
N LEU A 576 -8.45 16.04 10.48
CA LEU A 576 -8.04 15.95 11.87
C LEU A 576 -6.51 15.88 11.96
N SER A 577 -5.86 17.04 11.81
CA SER A 577 -4.41 17.18 11.82
C SER A 577 -3.78 16.80 13.17
N LEU A 578 -2.51 16.39 13.12
CA LEU A 578 -1.67 16.22 14.30
C LEU A 578 -0.90 17.52 14.55
N ASN A 579 -0.88 18.01 15.79
CA ASN A 579 -0.32 19.32 16.14
C ASN A 579 1.21 19.39 16.10
N PHE A 580 1.92 18.25 16.05
CA PHE A 580 3.37 18.18 16.17
C PHE A 580 4.02 17.52 14.96
N LYS A 581 5.15 18.06 14.48
CA LYS A 581 5.95 17.49 13.37
C LYS A 581 6.35 16.03 13.62
N LYS A 582 6.77 15.74 14.86
CA LYS A 582 6.91 14.38 15.39
C LYS A 582 5.72 14.15 16.32
N PRO A 583 4.70 13.39 15.91
CA PRO A 583 3.52 13.13 16.74
C PRO A 583 3.91 12.62 18.13
N LEU A 584 3.11 12.87 19.16
CA LEU A 584 3.32 12.29 20.49
C LEU A 584 2.29 11.18 20.71
N GLN A 585 2.73 10.01 21.21
CA GLN A 585 1.85 8.94 21.62
C GLN A 585 1.66 9.04 23.14
N ILE A 586 0.58 9.67 23.56
CA ILE A 586 0.28 9.90 24.98
C ILE A 586 -0.54 8.72 25.52
N ASN A 587 -0.03 8.04 26.55
CA ASN A 587 -0.66 6.85 27.13
C ASN A 587 -1.32 7.13 28.49
N ARG A 588 -0.94 8.21 29.18
CA ARG A 588 -1.43 8.53 30.53
C ARG A 588 -1.40 10.02 30.81
N GLY A 589 -2.25 10.50 31.71
CA GLY A 589 -2.18 11.85 32.27
C GLY A 589 -2.24 11.84 33.80
N GLU A 590 -1.55 12.78 34.45
CA GLU A 590 -1.54 12.96 35.91
C GLU A 590 -1.25 14.42 36.27
N GLY A 591 -2.16 15.03 37.03
CA GLY A 591 -2.08 16.45 37.36
C GLY A 591 -1.98 17.29 36.09
N ALA A 592 -1.04 18.23 36.02
CA ALA A 592 -0.84 19.06 34.84
C ALA A 592 -0.09 18.36 33.68
N TYR A 593 0.26 17.08 33.80
CA TYR A 593 1.16 16.40 32.88
C TYR A 593 0.48 15.29 32.07
N LEU A 594 0.95 15.13 30.84
CA LEU A 594 0.71 13.97 29.97
C LEU A 594 2.00 13.15 29.88
N PHE A 595 1.89 11.84 29.77
CA PHE A 595 3.02 10.92 29.71
C PHE A 595 2.97 10.12 28.42
N ASP A 596 4.09 10.06 27.72
CA ASP A 596 4.20 9.31 26.49
C ASP A 596 4.42 7.81 26.73
N GLU A 597 4.63 7.07 25.65
CA GLU A 597 4.85 5.63 25.66
C GLU A 597 6.16 5.19 26.34
N GLN A 598 7.11 6.11 26.55
CA GLN A 598 8.31 5.90 27.35
C GLN A 598 8.21 6.50 28.77
N ASN A 599 7.01 6.85 29.23
CA ASN A 599 6.74 7.53 30.51
C ASN A 599 7.43 8.90 30.65
N ARG A 600 7.80 9.56 29.55
CA ARG A 600 8.34 10.92 29.61
C ARG A 600 7.21 11.91 29.89
N PRO A 601 7.35 12.81 30.87
CA PRO A 601 6.33 13.79 31.20
C PRO A 601 6.37 15.00 30.27
N TYR A 602 5.19 15.45 29.85
CA TYR A 602 4.92 16.66 29.06
C TYR A 602 3.96 17.54 29.84
N LEU A 603 4.31 18.80 30.07
CA LEU A 603 3.37 19.77 30.63
C LEU A 603 2.28 20.04 29.59
N ASP A 604 1.01 19.84 29.95
CA ASP A 604 -0.07 19.99 28.99
C ASP A 604 -0.56 21.44 28.88
N LEU A 605 -0.29 22.04 27.72
CA LEU A 605 -0.72 23.38 27.35
C LEU A 605 -1.56 23.39 26.07
N VAL A 606 -1.80 22.23 25.46
CA VAL A 606 -2.33 22.10 24.09
C VAL A 606 -3.62 21.30 24.03
N ASN A 607 -3.84 20.38 24.97
CA ASN A 607 -5.08 19.61 24.99
C ASN A 607 -6.31 20.53 25.18
N ASN A 608 -7.49 19.98 24.96
CA ASN A 608 -8.77 20.65 25.15
C ASN A 608 -8.94 21.21 26.58
N VAL A 609 -10.09 21.81 26.86
CA VAL A 609 -10.45 22.61 28.05
C VAL A 609 -10.23 21.90 29.42
N ALA A 610 -8.97 21.69 29.82
CA ALA A 610 -8.55 21.08 31.08
C ALA A 610 -8.08 22.17 32.05
N HIS A 611 -8.93 22.54 33.01
CA HIS A 611 -8.67 23.66 33.93
C HIS A 611 -7.86 23.29 35.17
N VAL A 612 -7.89 22.02 35.59
CA VAL A 612 -7.27 21.55 36.84
C VAL A 612 -6.36 20.32 36.65
N GLY A 613 -5.97 20.07 35.39
CA GLY A 613 -5.10 18.96 34.98
C GLY A 613 -5.82 17.64 34.72
N HIS A 614 -5.12 16.74 34.02
CA HIS A 614 -5.51 15.36 33.73
C HIS A 614 -5.54 14.50 34.97
N GLY A 615 -6.59 13.70 35.12
CA GLY A 615 -6.66 12.71 36.19
C GLY A 615 -6.66 13.31 37.60
N ASN A 616 -7.06 14.58 37.78
CA ASN A 616 -7.19 15.19 39.10
C ASN A 616 -8.13 14.33 39.97
N PRO A 617 -7.66 13.73 41.08
CA PRO A 617 -8.43 12.71 41.81
C PRO A 617 -9.82 13.19 42.23
N ARG A 618 -9.94 14.45 42.65
CA ARG A 618 -11.21 15.05 43.07
C ARG A 618 -12.20 15.20 41.92
N VAL A 619 -11.73 15.54 40.72
CA VAL A 619 -12.58 15.65 39.52
C VAL A 619 -12.98 14.27 39.02
N VAL A 620 -12.03 13.32 38.97
CA VAL A 620 -12.29 11.94 38.55
C VAL A 620 -13.34 11.30 39.45
N GLU A 621 -13.21 11.43 40.77
CA GLU A 621 -14.18 10.90 41.72
C GLU A 621 -15.57 11.51 41.53
N ALA A 622 -15.65 12.84 41.40
CA ALA A 622 -16.92 13.54 41.17
C ALA A 622 -17.58 13.16 39.84
N ALA A 623 -16.78 13.08 38.76
CA ALA A 623 -17.25 12.72 37.42
C ALA A 623 -17.69 11.25 37.36
N SER A 624 -16.91 10.32 37.89
CA SER A 624 -17.27 8.89 37.93
C SER A 624 -18.58 8.66 38.68
N ARG A 625 -18.72 9.26 39.87
CA ARG A 625 -19.97 9.20 40.65
C ARG A 625 -21.17 9.73 39.88
N GLN A 626 -21.01 10.85 39.17
CA GLN A 626 -22.09 11.42 38.36
C GLN A 626 -22.38 10.56 37.13
N MET A 627 -21.36 10.08 36.40
CA MET A 627 -21.54 9.25 35.19
C MET A 627 -22.24 7.93 35.49
N SER A 628 -21.95 7.31 36.65
CA SER A 628 -22.67 6.12 37.11
C SER A 628 -24.15 6.37 37.40
N ALA A 629 -24.53 7.62 37.72
CA ALA A 629 -25.92 8.00 37.95
C ALA A 629 -26.61 8.49 36.66
N LEU A 630 -25.99 9.43 35.94
CA LEU A 630 -26.53 10.08 34.75
C LEU A 630 -25.45 10.93 34.02
N ASN A 631 -25.29 10.72 32.71
CA ASN A 631 -24.50 11.57 31.81
C ASN A 631 -25.39 12.08 30.66
N THR A 632 -25.87 13.32 30.75
CA THR A 632 -26.79 13.91 29.77
C THR A 632 -26.48 15.37 29.50
N ASN A 633 -26.97 15.89 28.37
CA ASN A 633 -26.82 17.29 28.00
C ASN A 633 -27.83 18.19 28.73
N THR A 634 -27.66 19.50 28.59
CA THR A 634 -28.43 20.53 29.31
C THR A 634 -29.88 20.71 28.87
N ARG A 635 -30.37 19.90 27.92
CA ARG A 635 -31.78 19.96 27.46
C ARG A 635 -32.75 19.35 28.45
N TYR A 636 -32.26 18.59 29.42
CA TYR A 636 -33.04 18.06 30.53
C TYR A 636 -32.82 18.89 31.78
N LEU A 637 -33.89 19.10 32.56
CA LEU A 637 -33.82 19.85 33.80
C LEU A 637 -32.96 19.10 34.82
N HIS A 638 -31.90 19.75 35.30
CA HIS A 638 -31.02 19.20 36.33
C HIS A 638 -30.63 20.28 37.33
N GLN A 639 -30.78 20.01 38.61
CA GLN A 639 -30.55 21.02 39.65
C GLN A 639 -29.09 21.49 39.71
N ALA A 640 -28.13 20.58 39.50
CA ALA A 640 -26.70 20.90 39.62
C ALA A 640 -26.21 22.02 38.68
N ILE A 641 -26.78 22.19 37.48
CA ILE A 641 -26.35 23.27 36.58
C ILE A 641 -26.81 24.64 37.07
N ILE A 642 -28.00 24.70 37.70
CA ILE A 642 -28.52 25.94 38.29
C ILE A 642 -27.72 26.30 39.54
N GLU A 643 -27.39 25.33 40.38
CA GLU A 643 -26.56 25.54 41.56
C GLU A 643 -25.14 25.98 41.19
N TYR A 644 -24.54 25.34 40.18
CA TYR A 644 -23.24 25.74 39.64
C TYR A 644 -23.28 27.16 39.05
N GLY A 645 -24.30 27.47 38.24
CA GLY A 645 -24.50 28.81 37.71
C GLY A 645 -24.57 29.87 38.81
N LYS A 646 -25.40 29.62 39.84
CA LYS A 646 -25.50 30.50 41.02
C LYS A 646 -24.17 30.67 41.75
N ALA A 647 -23.45 29.56 41.95
CA ALA A 647 -22.16 29.55 42.65
C ALA A 647 -21.07 30.29 41.87
N ILE A 648 -21.07 30.23 40.54
CA ILE A 648 -20.18 31.07 39.72
C ILE A 648 -20.60 32.53 39.81
N THR A 649 -21.87 32.83 39.56
CA THR A 649 -22.33 34.23 39.50
C THR A 649 -22.16 34.96 40.83
N SER A 650 -22.20 34.26 41.96
CA SER A 650 -21.91 34.86 43.28
C SER A 650 -20.43 35.23 43.48
N THR A 651 -19.52 34.74 42.63
CA THR A 651 -18.10 35.14 42.62
C THR A 651 -17.83 36.32 41.68
N LEU A 652 -18.82 36.71 40.87
CA LEU A 652 -18.73 37.86 39.98
C LEU A 652 -19.18 39.13 40.74
N PRO A 653 -18.65 40.31 40.39
CA PRO A 653 -19.16 41.57 40.92
C PRO A 653 -20.65 41.75 40.56
N ASP A 654 -21.38 42.44 41.43
CA ASP A 654 -22.79 42.80 41.20
C ASP A 654 -22.88 43.62 39.89
N PRO A 655 -23.76 43.26 38.93
CA PRO A 655 -23.84 43.91 37.62
C PRO A 655 -24.07 45.42 37.64
#